data_AF-A0A421CLL9-F1
#
_entry.id   AF-A0A421CLL9-F1
#
_cell.length_a   1.000
_cell.length_b   1.000
_cell.length_c   1.000
_cell.angle_alpha   90.00
_cell.angle_beta   90.00
_cell.angle_gamma   90.00
#
_symmetry.space_group_name_H-M   'P 1'
#
loop_
_entity.id
_entity.type
_entity.pdbx_description
1 polymer ?
#
loop_
_entity_poly.entity_id
_entity_poly.type
_entity_poly.pdbx_seq_one_letter_code
_entity_poly.pdbx_strand_id
1 'polypeptide(L)'
;MPKRLLSVIVFLAIAILSFSFSQKVIIEDFKAYVEDYNKEEPSLPKVLKLIEDLDYLSVYRLYKLQMVGSIEKKESSTTIAGLLTRHIEAFDESEFRDIDDRIAYSAFLAWVLTDISGKPFEIHTLNEMPAYLEVFNTYSSRVREMAGEVYKEWIAYSLGLIETKPGLFPDELLVTDSFSSYSIEADAPYDSEKEILSLSNRSVIDALNSAISTISNREYSVSSLVDEGVNRLAVQTAMDLSQVGNAEIMSSGRELFRLWLLRSIGLIDKAPFYPESVEVRVKDIPGFEIDSIPEDSYFQDLMDILEENQELRSQIVEKIQMGAQLLSLKQFTPTSLIESDIESEVRKIVPIQANIMGGIRNELSKSLVSSIDKRIDLWWLRVLAYALIAILGFTVVPAMRKYVIGIIIILETLYIFFIGEITTGIFDLSLHSVVALPAFAFVFILAVAAAFSRRKRSRILILKLLLLFLIALLPFMNLLNEQPELLMDNFEGFYDSVYYSTLKNDVFLAPESMISLQTRDLNSLVSSELNSFKRVLRVIIPNKMNSFSTAAEMSFSVDSNGRLRVAAPAFSEYMSIENQNTYVSELEGLTKDIEGFIRDSERNRKGYEAALSTLIDTSERIVSFAGSRMREDFSNSLETELQSKPELEVALDDYREKMAPLLNDAPSSVPVKVYRVPEFASLVVALLLLSITLFVVRKPVISFINLAVITAYFLIVLPGIDTLNLFVQGGSPMLRISIEPSVNALFLIVFAGIIALSVLWILLSHKKGSVVE
;
A
#
# COMPACT_ATOMS: atom_id res chain seq x y z
N MET A 1 -22.79 -54.42 0.74
CA MET A 1 -21.63 -53.49 0.71
C MET A 1 -21.20 -53.17 2.13
N PRO A 2 -19.91 -53.28 2.49
CA PRO A 2 -19.47 -52.93 3.83
C PRO A 2 -19.52 -51.41 3.99
N LYS A 3 -20.06 -50.93 5.13
CA LYS A 3 -20.28 -49.51 5.44
C LYS A 3 -19.04 -48.61 5.26
N ARG A 4 -17.82 -49.20 5.31
CA ARG A 4 -16.54 -48.52 5.07
C ARG A 4 -16.28 -48.14 3.61
N LEU A 5 -16.82 -48.90 2.66
CA LEU A 5 -16.64 -48.64 1.23
C LEU A 5 -17.62 -47.54 0.77
N LEU A 6 -18.81 -47.50 1.38
CA LEU A 6 -19.77 -46.41 1.19
C LEU A 6 -19.27 -45.09 1.80
N SER A 7 -18.65 -45.12 2.99
CA SER A 7 -18.06 -43.91 3.58
C SER A 7 -16.87 -43.39 2.78
N VAL A 8 -16.04 -44.27 2.22
CA VAL A 8 -14.94 -43.86 1.33
C VAL A 8 -15.47 -43.30 0.01
N ILE A 9 -16.49 -43.91 -0.61
CA ILE A 9 -17.11 -43.38 -1.84
C ILE A 9 -17.82 -42.05 -1.58
N VAL A 10 -18.49 -41.88 -0.44
CA VAL A 10 -19.12 -40.60 -0.06
C VAL A 10 -18.06 -39.54 0.27
N PHE A 11 -16.95 -39.91 0.93
CA PHE A 11 -15.84 -38.99 1.20
C PHE A 11 -15.09 -38.62 -0.09
N LEU A 12 -14.91 -39.56 -1.02
CA LEU A 12 -14.35 -39.29 -2.34
C LEU A 12 -15.31 -38.42 -3.17
N ALA A 13 -16.62 -38.69 -3.14
CA ALA A 13 -17.62 -37.90 -3.85
C ALA A 13 -17.77 -36.48 -3.28
N ILE A 14 -17.59 -36.31 -1.95
CA ILE A 14 -17.54 -34.99 -1.31
C ILE A 14 -16.23 -34.28 -1.70
N ALA A 15 -15.09 -34.98 -1.74
CA ALA A 15 -13.83 -34.42 -2.22
C ALA A 15 -13.89 -34.01 -3.72
N ILE A 16 -14.64 -34.75 -4.54
CA ILE A 16 -14.85 -34.47 -5.99
C ILE A 16 -15.83 -33.29 -6.23
N LEU A 17 -16.63 -32.91 -5.22
CA LEU A 17 -17.53 -31.75 -5.29
C LEU A 17 -16.87 -30.43 -4.83
N SER A 18 -15.68 -30.47 -4.22
CA SER A 18 -15.01 -29.29 -3.63
C SER A 18 -14.12 -28.49 -4.58
N PHE A 19 -14.06 -28.82 -5.88
CA PHE A 19 -13.07 -28.23 -6.81
C PHE A 19 -13.63 -27.50 -8.04
N SER A 20 -14.94 -27.28 -8.14
CA SER A 20 -15.51 -26.41 -9.18
C SER A 20 -16.01 -25.11 -8.56
N PHE A 21 -15.51 -23.97 -9.05
CA PHE A 21 -15.97 -22.65 -8.63
C PHE A 21 -17.49 -22.53 -8.69
N SER A 22 -18.09 -22.20 -7.55
CA SER A 22 -19.53 -22.10 -7.39
C SER A 22 -19.91 -20.79 -6.73
N GLN A 23 -20.37 -19.85 -7.55
CA GLN A 23 -20.89 -18.57 -7.08
C GLN A 23 -21.97 -18.74 -6.00
N LYS A 24 -22.79 -19.79 -6.10
CA LYS A 24 -23.84 -20.08 -5.12
C LYS A 24 -23.25 -20.46 -3.75
N VAL A 25 -22.23 -21.32 -3.73
CA VAL A 25 -21.55 -21.74 -2.50
C VAL A 25 -20.84 -20.56 -1.86
N ILE A 26 -20.14 -19.73 -2.65
CA ILE A 26 -19.49 -18.51 -2.16
C ILE A 26 -20.49 -17.58 -1.45
N ILE A 27 -21.68 -17.39 -2.03
CA ILE A 27 -22.72 -16.53 -1.43
C ILE A 27 -23.29 -17.16 -0.15
N GLU A 28 -23.49 -18.47 -0.12
CA GLU A 28 -23.99 -19.19 1.06
C GLU A 28 -22.98 -19.12 2.23
N ASP A 29 -21.69 -19.39 1.96
CA ASP A 29 -20.63 -19.32 2.96
C ASP A 29 -20.42 -17.87 3.44
N PHE A 30 -20.47 -16.89 2.54
CA PHE A 30 -20.41 -15.46 2.89
C PHE A 30 -21.53 -15.07 3.86
N LYS A 31 -22.78 -15.47 3.57
CA LYS A 31 -23.91 -15.23 4.47
C LYS A 31 -23.73 -15.91 5.82
N ALA A 32 -23.24 -17.15 5.83
CA ALA A 32 -22.99 -17.87 7.07
C ALA A 32 -21.99 -17.12 7.96
N TYR A 33 -20.91 -16.56 7.39
CA TYR A 33 -19.96 -15.74 8.14
C TYR A 33 -20.59 -14.44 8.68
N VAL A 34 -21.35 -13.72 7.85
CA VAL A 34 -22.05 -12.49 8.26
C VAL A 34 -23.07 -12.76 9.37
N GLU A 35 -23.87 -13.81 9.23
CA GLU A 35 -24.87 -14.20 10.22
C GLU A 35 -24.21 -14.62 11.53
N ASP A 36 -23.12 -15.40 11.49
CA ASP A 36 -22.41 -15.84 12.69
C ASP A 36 -21.71 -14.68 13.43
N TYR A 37 -21.13 -13.73 12.69
CA TYR A 37 -20.54 -12.52 13.27
C TYR A 37 -21.56 -11.63 13.99
N ASN A 38 -22.80 -11.59 13.50
CA ASN A 38 -23.88 -10.80 14.12
C ASN A 38 -24.55 -11.50 15.33
N LYS A 39 -24.18 -12.75 15.67
CA LYS A 39 -24.71 -13.42 16.86
C LYS A 39 -24.08 -12.88 18.14
N GLU A 40 -24.81 -12.94 19.25
CA GLU A 40 -24.27 -12.63 20.57
C GLU A 40 -23.12 -13.59 20.95
N GLU A 41 -23.23 -14.86 20.55
CA GLU A 41 -22.19 -15.88 20.72
C GLU A 41 -21.85 -16.51 19.35
N PRO A 42 -20.80 -16.01 18.67
CA PRO A 42 -20.31 -16.59 17.42
C PRO A 42 -19.79 -18.01 17.63
N SER A 43 -19.93 -18.85 16.60
CA SER A 43 -19.63 -20.28 16.69
C SER A 43 -18.59 -20.77 15.70
N LEU A 44 -18.37 -20.04 14.60
CA LEU A 44 -17.41 -20.39 13.58
C LEU A 44 -15.98 -20.02 14.04
N PRO A 45 -15.01 -20.96 14.01
CA PRO A 45 -13.65 -20.70 14.48
C PRO A 45 -12.97 -19.49 13.81
N LYS A 46 -13.17 -19.30 12.50
CA LYS A 46 -12.61 -18.15 11.76
C LYS A 46 -13.19 -16.82 12.25
N VAL A 47 -14.48 -16.79 12.55
CA VAL A 47 -15.19 -15.60 13.06
C VAL A 47 -14.73 -15.27 14.47
N LEU A 48 -14.56 -16.28 15.33
CA LEU A 48 -14.02 -16.11 16.68
C LEU A 48 -12.60 -15.53 16.64
N LYS A 49 -11.72 -16.11 15.81
CA LYS A 49 -10.35 -15.61 15.61
C LYS A 49 -10.35 -14.18 15.08
N LEU A 50 -11.26 -13.84 14.14
CA LEU A 50 -11.40 -12.47 13.66
C LEU A 50 -11.79 -11.49 14.77
N ILE A 51 -12.76 -11.85 15.62
CA ILE A 51 -13.21 -10.97 16.71
C ILE A 51 -12.07 -10.69 17.69
N GLU A 52 -11.30 -11.72 18.06
CA GLU A 52 -10.10 -11.58 18.89
C GLU A 52 -9.06 -10.65 18.21
N ASP A 53 -8.82 -10.86 16.92
CA ASP A 53 -7.91 -10.05 16.13
C ASP A 53 -8.39 -8.59 15.98
N LEU A 54 -9.70 -8.31 15.93
CA LEU A 54 -10.22 -6.94 15.92
C LEU A 54 -9.91 -6.18 17.22
N ASP A 55 -9.90 -6.87 18.36
CA ASP A 55 -9.48 -6.27 19.63
C ASP A 55 -7.99 -5.90 19.58
N TYR A 56 -7.13 -6.83 19.14
CA TYR A 56 -5.70 -6.57 18.95
C TYR A 56 -5.40 -5.49 17.91
N LEU A 57 -6.23 -5.37 16.87
CA LEU A 57 -6.14 -4.29 15.88
C LEU A 57 -6.35 -2.93 16.55
N SER A 58 -7.33 -2.82 17.44
CA SER A 58 -7.61 -1.60 18.20
C SER A 58 -6.44 -1.25 19.13
N VAL A 59 -5.85 -2.25 19.78
CA VAL A 59 -4.64 -2.11 20.62
C VAL A 59 -3.45 -1.61 19.79
N TYR A 60 -3.18 -2.24 18.65
CA TYR A 60 -2.15 -1.79 17.70
C TYR A 60 -2.34 -0.32 17.30
N ARG A 61 -3.57 0.09 16.96
CA ARG A 61 -3.86 1.48 16.58
C ARG A 61 -3.64 2.45 17.72
N LEU A 62 -4.05 2.07 18.94
CA LEU A 62 -3.91 2.87 20.14
C LEU A 62 -2.43 3.20 20.38
N TYR A 63 -1.57 2.18 20.39
CA TYR A 63 -0.14 2.35 20.61
C TYR A 63 0.56 3.04 19.45
N LYS A 64 0.24 2.70 18.19
CA LYS A 64 0.82 3.41 17.03
C LYS A 64 0.57 4.92 17.09
N LEU A 65 -0.69 5.32 17.33
CA LEU A 65 -1.03 6.74 17.47
C LEU A 65 -0.35 7.40 18.67
N GLN A 66 -0.17 6.65 19.76
CA GLN A 66 0.44 7.18 20.97
C GLN A 66 1.96 7.31 20.84
N MET A 67 2.63 6.40 20.13
CA MET A 67 4.08 6.38 19.95
C MET A 67 4.54 7.33 18.85
N VAL A 68 3.99 7.19 17.64
CA VAL A 68 4.47 7.89 16.43
C VAL A 68 3.41 8.82 15.81
N GLY A 69 2.15 8.75 16.25
CA GLY A 69 1.07 9.64 15.78
C GLY A 69 0.29 9.10 14.58
N SER A 70 -0.61 9.93 14.04
CA SER A 70 -1.33 9.64 12.79
C SER A 70 -0.45 10.06 11.63
N ILE A 71 0.39 9.15 11.16
CA ILE A 71 1.33 9.45 10.09
C ILE A 71 0.57 9.64 8.76
N GLU A 72 0.90 10.73 8.05
CA GLU A 72 0.27 11.16 6.79
C GLU A 72 0.52 10.16 5.63
N LYS A 73 -0.28 10.31 4.55
CA LYS A 73 -0.36 9.55 3.29
C LYS A 73 0.95 9.08 2.59
N LYS A 74 2.13 9.45 3.09
CA LYS A 74 3.43 9.12 2.49
C LYS A 74 4.17 7.95 3.14
N GLU A 75 3.78 7.55 4.34
CA GLU A 75 4.35 6.37 5.02
C GLU A 75 3.33 5.23 4.96
N SER A 76 3.78 3.99 5.10
CA SER A 76 2.98 2.75 5.09
C SER A 76 1.98 2.69 6.25
N SER A 77 1.03 3.62 6.27
CA SER A 77 -0.15 3.50 7.11
C SER A 77 -1.02 2.41 6.51
N THR A 78 -0.71 1.15 6.86
CA THR A 78 -1.53 -0.02 6.54
C THR A 78 -2.98 0.37 6.83
N THR A 79 -3.83 0.46 5.81
CA THR A 79 -5.24 0.85 5.98
C THR A 79 -5.94 -0.22 6.82
N ILE A 80 -7.15 0.05 7.34
CA ILE A 80 -7.90 -0.98 8.06
C ILE A 80 -8.16 -2.18 7.13
N ALA A 81 -8.44 -1.93 5.84
CA ALA A 81 -8.51 -2.97 4.83
C ALA A 81 -7.19 -3.76 4.69
N GLY A 82 -6.04 -3.08 4.73
CA GLY A 82 -4.72 -3.72 4.76
C GLY A 82 -4.50 -4.56 6.03
N LEU A 83 -4.95 -4.10 7.19
CA LEU A 83 -4.83 -4.84 8.46
C LEU A 83 -5.75 -6.07 8.49
N LEU A 84 -6.94 -5.99 7.91
CA LEU A 84 -7.80 -7.15 7.69
C LEU A 84 -7.21 -8.10 6.64
N THR A 85 -6.45 -7.58 5.67
CA THR A 85 -5.70 -8.40 4.72
C THR A 85 -4.59 -9.19 5.42
N ARG A 86 -3.87 -8.57 6.36
CA ARG A 86 -2.90 -9.29 7.21
C ARG A 86 -3.54 -10.41 8.04
N HIS A 87 -4.78 -10.24 8.48
CA HIS A 87 -5.52 -11.28 9.19
C HIS A 87 -5.76 -12.51 8.30
N ILE A 88 -6.23 -12.35 7.06
CA ILE A 88 -6.43 -13.51 6.16
C ILE A 88 -5.11 -14.15 5.73
N GLU A 89 -4.04 -13.37 5.58
CA GLU A 89 -2.69 -13.88 5.28
C GLU A 89 -2.12 -14.75 6.42
N ALA A 90 -2.62 -14.58 7.64
CA ALA A 90 -2.21 -15.34 8.82
C ALA A 90 -2.80 -16.75 8.90
N PHE A 91 -3.78 -17.06 8.06
CA PHE A 91 -4.36 -18.40 7.97
C PHE A 91 -3.52 -19.27 7.04
N ASP A 92 -3.26 -20.50 7.47
CA ASP A 92 -2.71 -21.50 6.58
C ASP A 92 -3.74 -21.88 5.50
N GLU A 93 -3.29 -22.25 4.30
CA GLU A 93 -4.20 -22.65 3.21
C GLU A 93 -5.11 -23.83 3.62
N SER A 94 -4.63 -24.70 4.52
CA SER A 94 -5.39 -25.83 5.06
C SER A 94 -6.57 -25.43 5.96
N GLU A 95 -6.61 -24.18 6.44
CA GLU A 95 -7.73 -23.65 7.23
C GLU A 95 -8.93 -23.27 6.36
N PHE A 96 -8.76 -23.22 5.03
CA PHE A 96 -9.83 -23.03 4.06
C PHE A 96 -10.21 -24.37 3.43
N ARG A 97 -11.52 -24.59 3.24
CA ARG A 97 -12.04 -25.79 2.57
C ARG A 97 -11.55 -25.86 1.13
N ASP A 98 -11.64 -24.73 0.44
CA ASP A 98 -11.33 -24.54 -0.97
C ASP A 98 -11.15 -23.04 -1.27
N ILE A 99 -10.93 -22.71 -2.53
CA ILE A 99 -10.80 -21.31 -2.97
C ILE A 99 -12.10 -20.53 -2.84
N ASP A 100 -13.26 -21.18 -2.96
CA ASP A 100 -14.58 -20.56 -2.84
C ASP A 100 -14.80 -20.05 -1.41
N ASP A 101 -14.47 -20.86 -0.41
CA ASP A 101 -14.48 -20.49 1.01
C ASP A 101 -13.54 -19.31 1.28
N ARG A 102 -12.34 -19.30 0.69
CA ARG A 102 -11.39 -18.17 0.83
C ARG A 102 -11.88 -16.89 0.16
N ILE A 103 -12.54 -16.99 -1.00
CA ILE A 103 -13.19 -15.85 -1.67
C ILE A 103 -14.37 -15.35 -0.82
N ALA A 104 -15.20 -16.24 -0.28
CA ALA A 104 -16.30 -15.90 0.61
C ALA A 104 -15.82 -15.19 1.88
N TYR A 105 -14.76 -15.71 2.51
CA TYR A 105 -14.18 -15.11 3.71
C TYR A 105 -13.55 -13.74 3.44
N SER A 106 -12.81 -13.57 2.34
CA SER A 106 -12.26 -12.26 1.95
C SER A 106 -13.34 -11.22 1.62
N ALA A 107 -14.47 -11.64 1.02
CA ALA A 107 -15.65 -10.79 0.85
C ALA A 107 -16.31 -10.46 2.20
N PHE A 108 -16.37 -11.42 3.13
CA PHE A 108 -16.84 -11.20 4.50
C PHE A 108 -15.98 -10.17 5.24
N LEU A 109 -14.66 -10.19 5.10
CA LEU A 109 -13.80 -9.14 5.65
C LEU A 109 -14.11 -7.75 5.06
N ALA A 110 -14.47 -7.68 3.77
CA ALA A 110 -14.93 -6.42 3.17
C ALA A 110 -16.26 -5.94 3.77
N TRP A 111 -17.15 -6.86 4.15
CA TRP A 111 -18.36 -6.53 4.89
C TRP A 111 -18.03 -6.06 6.32
N VAL A 112 -17.14 -6.74 7.04
CA VAL A 112 -16.67 -6.32 8.37
C VAL A 112 -16.04 -4.92 8.33
N LEU A 113 -15.28 -4.60 7.28
CA LEU A 113 -14.77 -3.24 7.06
C LEU A 113 -15.90 -2.20 7.00
N THR A 114 -17.04 -2.54 6.39
CA THR A 114 -18.20 -1.63 6.35
C THR A 114 -18.91 -1.50 7.68
N ASP A 115 -18.99 -2.59 8.44
CA ASP A 115 -19.55 -2.58 9.79
C ASP A 115 -18.71 -1.68 10.72
N ILE A 116 -17.39 -1.86 10.73
CA ILE A 116 -16.46 -1.06 11.54
C ILE A 116 -16.46 0.43 11.11
N SER A 117 -16.56 0.70 9.81
CA SER A 117 -16.49 2.07 9.29
C SER A 117 -17.83 2.80 9.23
N GLY A 118 -18.96 2.13 9.49
CA GLY A 118 -20.30 2.69 9.35
C GLY A 118 -20.67 3.08 7.91
N LYS A 119 -19.97 2.50 6.91
CA LYS A 119 -20.23 2.74 5.47
C LYS A 119 -21.22 1.70 4.93
N PRO A 120 -21.94 1.98 3.84
CA PRO A 120 -22.74 0.96 3.18
C PRO A 120 -21.85 -0.11 2.52
N PHE A 121 -22.29 -1.37 2.57
CA PHE A 121 -21.67 -2.46 1.81
C PHE A 121 -22.05 -2.35 0.33
N GLU A 122 -21.09 -1.93 -0.49
CA GLU A 122 -21.24 -1.72 -1.92
C GLU A 122 -20.11 -2.39 -2.71
N ILE A 123 -20.27 -2.48 -4.03
CA ILE A 123 -19.25 -3.05 -4.93
C ILE A 123 -17.92 -2.30 -4.79
N HIS A 124 -17.99 -0.99 -4.55
CA HIS A 124 -16.80 -0.19 -4.31
C HIS A 124 -16.01 -0.67 -3.10
N THR A 125 -16.66 -1.04 -1.99
CA THR A 125 -15.99 -1.53 -0.79
C THR A 125 -15.28 -2.87 -1.03
N LEU A 126 -15.91 -3.78 -1.79
CA LEU A 126 -15.25 -5.03 -2.21
C LEU A 126 -13.99 -4.75 -3.04
N ASN A 127 -14.04 -3.74 -3.92
CA ASN A 127 -12.88 -3.33 -4.72
C ASN A 127 -11.84 -2.54 -3.91
N GLU A 128 -12.20 -1.95 -2.77
CA GLU A 128 -11.24 -1.33 -1.84
C GLU A 128 -10.54 -2.36 -0.94
N MET A 129 -11.06 -3.59 -0.85
CA MET A 129 -10.51 -4.65 -0.01
C MET A 129 -9.38 -5.41 -0.72
N PRO A 130 -8.10 -5.25 -0.31
CA PRO A 130 -6.97 -5.91 -0.96
C PRO A 130 -7.06 -7.43 -0.90
N ALA A 131 -7.44 -8.00 0.25
CA ALA A 131 -7.66 -9.44 0.43
C ALA A 131 -8.57 -10.04 -0.65
N TYR A 132 -9.71 -9.41 -0.94
CA TYR A 132 -10.67 -9.91 -1.93
C TYR A 132 -10.09 -9.87 -3.35
N LEU A 133 -9.42 -8.76 -3.68
CA LEU A 133 -8.77 -8.63 -4.98
C LEU A 133 -7.63 -9.63 -5.16
N GLU A 134 -6.79 -9.82 -4.14
CA GLU A 134 -5.65 -10.72 -4.17
C GLU A 134 -6.09 -12.17 -4.30
N VAL A 135 -7.01 -12.64 -3.45
CA VAL A 135 -7.54 -14.01 -3.53
C VAL A 135 -8.14 -14.27 -4.91
N PHE A 136 -8.92 -13.32 -5.46
CA PHE A 136 -9.50 -13.49 -6.79
C PHE A 136 -8.45 -13.44 -7.91
N ASN A 137 -7.42 -12.61 -7.78
CA ASN A 137 -6.33 -12.54 -8.77
C ASN A 137 -5.49 -13.82 -8.77
N THR A 138 -5.19 -14.37 -7.59
CA THR A 138 -4.53 -15.67 -7.43
C THR A 138 -5.36 -16.77 -8.07
N TYR A 139 -6.67 -16.77 -7.82
CA TYR A 139 -7.60 -17.69 -8.48
C TYR A 139 -7.59 -17.53 -10.00
N SER A 140 -7.70 -16.31 -10.51
CA SER A 140 -7.67 -16.02 -11.94
C SER A 140 -6.33 -16.41 -12.58
N SER A 141 -5.20 -16.31 -11.86
CA SER A 141 -3.89 -16.73 -12.36
C SER A 141 -3.82 -18.25 -12.50
N ARG A 142 -4.28 -18.99 -11.49
CA ARG A 142 -4.39 -20.45 -11.54
C ARG A 142 -5.28 -20.91 -12.69
N VAL A 143 -6.43 -20.26 -12.91
CA VAL A 143 -7.32 -20.56 -14.05
C VAL A 143 -6.62 -20.33 -15.39
N ARG A 144 -5.77 -19.31 -15.53
CA ARG A 144 -5.03 -19.08 -16.79
C ARG A 144 -3.99 -20.17 -17.06
N GLU A 145 -3.32 -20.64 -16.02
CA GLU A 145 -2.35 -21.74 -16.11
C GLU A 145 -3.04 -23.05 -16.49
N MET A 146 -4.11 -23.42 -15.77
CA MET A 146 -4.93 -24.60 -16.08
C MET A 146 -5.53 -24.54 -17.50
N ALA A 147 -6.00 -23.36 -17.92
CA ALA A 147 -6.53 -23.15 -19.27
C ALA A 147 -5.48 -23.43 -20.35
N GLY A 148 -4.22 -23.05 -20.11
CA GLY A 148 -3.12 -23.31 -21.03
C GLY A 148 -2.91 -24.80 -21.28
N GLU A 149 -2.88 -25.59 -20.22
CA GLU A 149 -2.70 -27.05 -20.28
C GLU A 149 -3.90 -27.75 -20.89
N VAL A 150 -5.11 -27.44 -20.42
CA VAL A 150 -6.36 -28.05 -20.88
C VAL A 150 -6.63 -27.74 -22.35
N TYR A 151 -6.43 -26.49 -22.79
CA TYR A 151 -6.63 -26.15 -24.20
C TYR A 151 -5.58 -26.81 -25.10
N LYS A 152 -4.34 -26.97 -24.63
CA LYS A 152 -3.31 -27.74 -25.37
C LYS A 152 -3.76 -29.18 -25.56
N GLU A 153 -4.23 -29.84 -24.52
CA GLU A 153 -4.72 -31.22 -24.59
C GLU A 153 -5.96 -31.35 -25.49
N TRP A 154 -6.97 -30.47 -25.33
CA TRP A 154 -8.17 -30.51 -26.16
C TRP A 154 -7.86 -30.30 -27.65
N ILE A 155 -7.02 -29.32 -27.99
CA ILE A 155 -6.60 -29.10 -29.38
C ILE A 155 -5.80 -30.31 -29.89
N ALA A 156 -4.89 -30.85 -29.08
CA ALA A 156 -4.06 -31.98 -29.48
C ALA A 156 -4.90 -33.25 -29.73
N TYR A 157 -5.89 -33.54 -28.89
CA TYR A 157 -6.86 -34.62 -29.11
C TYR A 157 -7.69 -34.38 -30.36
N SER A 158 -8.25 -33.17 -30.54
CA SER A 158 -9.02 -32.80 -31.73
C SER A 158 -8.27 -33.01 -33.04
N LEU A 159 -6.95 -32.81 -33.03
CA LEU A 159 -6.06 -32.97 -34.18
C LEU A 159 -5.56 -34.42 -34.38
N GLY A 160 -5.91 -35.34 -33.49
CA GLY A 160 -5.48 -36.74 -33.50
C GLY A 160 -4.07 -36.99 -32.96
N LEU A 161 -3.47 -36.02 -32.25
CA LEU A 161 -2.10 -36.12 -31.72
C LEU A 161 -2.00 -36.89 -30.41
N ILE A 162 -3.15 -37.23 -29.82
CA ILE A 162 -3.27 -38.02 -28.58
C ILE A 162 -4.36 -39.06 -28.82
N GLU A 163 -4.05 -40.33 -28.56
CA GLU A 163 -4.98 -41.44 -28.77
C GLU A 163 -6.05 -41.54 -27.67
N THR A 164 -5.71 -41.15 -26.45
CA THR A 164 -6.61 -41.17 -25.30
C THR A 164 -7.50 -39.95 -25.30
N LYS A 165 -8.82 -40.17 -25.26
CA LYS A 165 -9.78 -39.08 -25.11
C LYS A 165 -9.57 -38.38 -23.75
N PRO A 166 -9.47 -37.04 -23.73
CA PRO A 166 -9.42 -36.27 -22.49
C PRO A 166 -10.63 -36.59 -21.60
N GLY A 167 -10.45 -36.55 -20.29
CA GLY A 167 -11.46 -37.00 -19.33
C GLY A 167 -12.77 -36.21 -19.43
N LEU A 168 -12.66 -34.92 -19.69
CA LEU A 168 -13.77 -34.00 -19.98
C LEU A 168 -13.46 -33.18 -21.24
N PHE A 169 -13.97 -33.67 -22.36
CA PHE A 169 -13.84 -33.02 -23.67
C PHE A 169 -15.18 -32.39 -24.10
N PRO A 170 -15.23 -31.10 -24.48
CA PRO A 170 -16.46 -30.45 -24.95
C PRO A 170 -16.98 -31.07 -26.26
N ASP A 171 -18.25 -31.45 -26.29
CA ASP A 171 -18.88 -32.09 -27.47
C ASP A 171 -18.97 -31.15 -28.68
N GLU A 172 -18.88 -29.84 -28.48
CA GLU A 172 -18.92 -28.82 -29.53
C GLU A 172 -17.58 -28.59 -30.25
N LEU A 173 -16.49 -29.21 -29.78
CA LEU A 173 -15.19 -29.10 -30.44
C LEU A 173 -15.10 -30.00 -31.66
N LEU A 174 -14.50 -29.46 -32.71
CA LEU A 174 -14.21 -30.19 -33.95
C LEU A 174 -13.15 -31.26 -33.69
N VAL A 175 -13.37 -32.47 -34.20
CA VAL A 175 -12.36 -33.54 -34.26
C VAL A 175 -12.05 -33.79 -35.72
N THR A 176 -10.80 -33.57 -36.12
CA THR A 176 -10.36 -33.64 -37.51
C THR A 176 -9.36 -34.76 -37.77
N ASP A 177 -8.68 -35.27 -36.74
CA ASP A 177 -7.66 -36.32 -36.81
C ASP A 177 -6.56 -36.08 -37.87
N SER A 178 -6.32 -34.82 -38.21
CA SER A 178 -5.48 -34.43 -39.35
C SER A 178 -4.01 -34.81 -39.20
N PHE A 179 -3.56 -35.09 -37.98
CA PHE A 179 -2.18 -35.41 -37.65
C PHE A 179 -2.03 -36.73 -36.88
N SER A 180 -2.96 -37.69 -37.07
CA SER A 180 -2.97 -38.98 -36.37
C SER A 180 -1.72 -39.86 -36.52
N SER A 181 -0.81 -39.50 -37.44
CA SER A 181 0.49 -40.15 -37.61
C SER A 181 1.56 -39.67 -36.62
N TYR A 182 1.26 -38.66 -35.81
CA TYR A 182 2.16 -38.00 -34.88
C TYR A 182 1.60 -38.05 -33.45
N SER A 183 2.48 -38.00 -32.44
CA SER A 183 2.09 -38.00 -31.04
C SER A 183 2.76 -36.87 -30.26
N ILE A 184 2.02 -36.21 -29.37
CA ILE A 184 2.54 -35.17 -28.46
C ILE A 184 2.19 -35.55 -27.02
N GLU A 185 3.07 -35.22 -26.07
CA GLU A 185 2.76 -35.33 -24.65
C GLU A 185 1.90 -34.14 -24.19
N ALA A 186 0.63 -34.41 -23.91
CA ALA A 186 -0.26 -33.53 -23.17
C ALA A 186 -1.27 -34.39 -22.40
N ASP A 187 -1.39 -34.13 -21.11
CA ASP A 187 -2.24 -34.86 -20.17
C ASP A 187 -2.61 -33.85 -19.08
N ALA A 188 -3.75 -33.18 -19.22
CA ALA A 188 -4.20 -32.24 -18.21
C ALA A 188 -4.94 -33.00 -17.10
N PRO A 189 -4.75 -32.62 -15.82
CA PRO A 189 -5.49 -33.24 -14.74
C PRO A 189 -7.00 -33.12 -14.94
N TYR A 190 -7.74 -34.20 -14.71
CA TYR A 190 -9.21 -34.25 -14.81
C TYR A 190 -9.92 -33.08 -14.09
N ASP A 191 -9.39 -32.68 -12.93
CA ASP A 191 -9.95 -31.58 -12.14
C ASP A 191 -9.80 -30.23 -12.86
N SER A 192 -8.66 -30.00 -13.52
CA SER A 192 -8.41 -28.82 -14.35
C SER A 192 -9.37 -28.79 -15.54
N GLU A 193 -9.58 -29.92 -16.21
CA GLU A 193 -10.54 -30.01 -17.32
C GLU A 193 -11.96 -29.65 -16.87
N LYS A 194 -12.40 -30.18 -15.73
CA LYS A 194 -13.72 -29.90 -15.15
C LYS A 194 -13.90 -28.43 -14.85
N GLU A 195 -12.89 -27.82 -14.22
CA GLU A 195 -12.91 -26.41 -13.84
C GLU A 195 -12.92 -25.51 -15.08
N ILE A 196 -12.04 -25.74 -16.06
CA ILE A 196 -11.98 -24.98 -17.31
C ILE A 196 -13.24 -25.13 -18.14
N LEU A 197 -13.82 -26.34 -18.22
CA LEU A 197 -15.09 -26.56 -18.92
C LEU A 197 -16.23 -25.77 -18.28
N SER A 198 -16.30 -25.72 -16.94
CA SER A 198 -17.34 -24.97 -16.22
C SER A 198 -17.25 -23.45 -16.42
N LEU A 199 -16.05 -22.94 -16.69
CA LEU A 199 -15.76 -21.51 -16.89
C LEU A 199 -15.70 -21.12 -18.38
N SER A 200 -15.74 -22.09 -19.29
CA SER A 200 -15.69 -21.86 -20.73
C SER A 200 -17.06 -21.47 -21.26
N ASN A 201 -17.08 -20.48 -22.16
CA ASN A 201 -18.30 -20.08 -22.85
C ASN A 201 -18.15 -20.29 -24.37
N ARG A 202 -19.20 -19.96 -25.12
CA ARG A 202 -19.20 -20.09 -26.58
C ARG A 202 -18.03 -19.38 -27.28
N SER A 203 -17.57 -18.23 -26.76
CA SER A 203 -16.45 -17.51 -27.37
C SER A 203 -15.12 -18.25 -27.25
N VAL A 204 -14.92 -19.02 -26.18
CA VAL A 204 -13.75 -19.89 -26.00
C VAL A 204 -13.85 -21.07 -26.96
N ILE A 205 -15.02 -21.71 -27.04
CA ILE A 205 -15.26 -22.84 -27.95
C ILE A 205 -15.08 -22.43 -29.42
N ASP A 206 -15.61 -21.27 -29.82
CA ASP A 206 -15.44 -20.73 -31.18
C ASP A 206 -13.97 -20.44 -31.49
N ALA A 207 -13.20 -19.91 -30.52
CA ALA A 207 -11.77 -19.64 -30.67
C ALA A 207 -10.95 -20.94 -30.76
N LEU A 208 -11.27 -21.95 -29.94
CA LEU A 208 -10.67 -23.29 -30.01
C LEU A 208 -10.95 -23.94 -31.37
N ASN A 209 -12.19 -23.90 -31.86
CA ASN A 209 -12.56 -24.43 -33.18
C ASN A 209 -11.85 -23.69 -34.32
N SER A 210 -11.69 -22.37 -34.21
CA SER A 210 -10.91 -21.58 -35.16
C SER A 210 -9.43 -21.98 -35.15
N ALA A 211 -8.85 -22.22 -33.97
CA ALA A 211 -7.46 -22.68 -33.83
C ALA A 211 -7.29 -24.09 -34.42
N ILE A 212 -8.17 -25.03 -34.07
CA ILE A 212 -8.19 -26.40 -34.62
C ILE A 212 -8.27 -26.35 -36.15
N SER A 213 -9.18 -25.56 -36.72
CA SER A 213 -9.34 -25.42 -38.17
C SER A 213 -8.13 -24.76 -38.85
N THR A 214 -7.46 -23.83 -38.16
CA THR A 214 -6.26 -23.17 -38.69
C THR A 214 -5.09 -24.13 -38.74
N ILE A 215 -4.89 -24.90 -37.66
CA ILE A 215 -3.81 -25.87 -37.52
C ILE A 215 -4.04 -27.08 -38.45
N SER A 216 -5.26 -27.60 -38.51
CA SER A 216 -5.61 -28.76 -39.36
C SER A 216 -5.37 -28.53 -40.85
N ASN A 217 -5.49 -27.29 -41.32
CA ASN A 217 -5.33 -26.91 -42.72
C ASN A 217 -3.89 -26.52 -43.09
N ARG A 218 -2.95 -26.52 -42.13
CA ARG A 218 -1.54 -26.24 -42.40
C ARG A 218 -0.79 -27.49 -42.85
N GLU A 219 0.06 -27.32 -43.85
CA GLU A 219 1.03 -28.34 -44.23
C GLU A 219 2.31 -28.15 -43.41
N TYR A 220 2.65 -29.17 -42.61
CA TYR A 220 3.83 -29.19 -41.77
C TYR A 220 4.99 -29.88 -42.50
N SER A 221 5.75 -29.12 -43.29
CA SER A 221 6.95 -29.62 -43.97
C SER A 221 8.23 -29.38 -43.15
N VAL A 222 9.20 -30.28 -43.28
CA VAL A 222 10.52 -30.12 -42.63
C VAL A 222 11.28 -28.94 -43.24
N SER A 223 11.09 -28.68 -44.54
CA SER A 223 11.67 -27.52 -45.24
C SER A 223 11.18 -26.19 -44.69
N SER A 224 9.87 -26.02 -44.48
CA SER A 224 9.31 -24.79 -43.90
C SER A 224 9.81 -24.52 -42.48
N LEU A 225 10.09 -25.58 -41.72
CA LEU A 225 10.61 -25.56 -40.35
C LEU A 225 12.02 -24.98 -40.25
N VAL A 226 12.88 -25.51 -41.11
CA VAL A 226 14.25 -25.07 -41.27
C VAL A 226 14.21 -23.64 -41.76
N ASP A 227 13.38 -23.34 -42.76
CA ASP A 227 13.28 -21.99 -43.32
C ASP A 227 12.80 -20.96 -42.31
N GLU A 228 11.79 -21.24 -41.48
CA GLU A 228 11.33 -20.29 -40.46
C GLU A 228 12.42 -20.01 -39.40
N GLY A 229 13.08 -21.06 -38.92
CA GLY A 229 14.16 -20.95 -37.94
C GLY A 229 15.38 -20.19 -38.49
N VAL A 230 15.77 -20.49 -39.72
CA VAL A 230 16.88 -19.87 -40.44
C VAL A 230 16.52 -18.42 -40.80
N ASN A 231 15.34 -18.16 -41.34
CA ASN A 231 14.89 -16.82 -41.74
C ASN A 231 14.79 -15.87 -40.55
N ARG A 232 14.28 -16.34 -39.39
CA ARG A 232 14.24 -15.52 -38.18
C ARG A 232 15.63 -15.03 -37.78
N LEU A 233 16.62 -15.92 -37.77
CA LEU A 233 18.00 -15.59 -37.42
C LEU A 233 18.65 -14.72 -38.51
N ALA A 234 18.40 -15.02 -39.79
CA ALA A 234 18.87 -14.23 -40.91
C ALA A 234 18.33 -12.79 -40.89
N VAL A 235 17.06 -12.61 -40.55
CA VAL A 235 16.43 -11.28 -40.37
C VAL A 235 17.04 -10.53 -39.19
N GLN A 236 17.28 -11.21 -38.05
CA GLN A 236 17.93 -10.60 -36.90
C GLN A 236 19.37 -10.16 -37.22
N THR A 237 20.13 -10.97 -37.95
CA THR A 237 21.48 -10.61 -38.40
C THR A 237 21.45 -9.49 -39.43
N ALA A 238 20.48 -9.50 -40.36
CA ALA A 238 20.31 -8.44 -41.35
C ALA A 238 19.93 -7.10 -40.74
N MET A 239 19.38 -7.04 -39.52
CA MET A 239 19.11 -5.76 -38.84
C MET A 239 20.37 -4.93 -38.60
N ASP A 240 21.55 -5.55 -38.49
CA ASP A 240 22.82 -4.82 -38.31
C ASP A 240 23.22 -4.05 -39.57
N LEU A 241 22.74 -4.48 -40.74
CA LEU A 241 22.96 -3.77 -42.01
C LEU A 241 22.15 -2.47 -42.09
N SER A 242 21.19 -2.22 -41.20
CA SER A 242 20.37 -1.00 -41.20
C SER A 242 21.19 0.27 -40.99
N GLN A 243 22.41 0.14 -40.47
CA GLN A 243 23.33 1.26 -40.24
C GLN A 243 24.08 1.69 -41.51
N VAL A 244 24.11 0.83 -42.55
CA VAL A 244 24.99 1.00 -43.71
C VAL A 244 24.27 0.78 -45.06
N GLY A 245 23.10 0.14 -45.07
CA GLY A 245 22.39 -0.27 -46.30
C GLY A 245 20.99 0.35 -46.48
N ASN A 246 20.53 0.36 -47.73
CA ASN A 246 19.15 0.68 -48.10
C ASN A 246 18.25 -0.58 -48.03
N ALA A 247 16.96 -0.46 -48.35
CA ALA A 247 16.01 -1.58 -48.29
C ALA A 247 16.40 -2.78 -49.19
N GLU A 248 17.13 -2.52 -50.27
CA GLU A 248 17.58 -3.53 -51.23
C GLU A 248 18.77 -4.33 -50.66
N ILE A 249 19.76 -3.65 -50.09
CA ILE A 249 20.89 -4.26 -49.35
C ILE A 249 20.40 -5.08 -48.14
N MET A 250 19.37 -4.60 -47.44
CA MET A 250 18.71 -5.34 -46.36
C MET A 250 18.03 -6.62 -46.85
N SER A 251 17.41 -6.60 -48.02
CA SER A 251 16.77 -7.77 -48.63
C SER A 251 17.82 -8.79 -49.09
N SER A 252 18.87 -8.34 -49.78
CA SER A 252 20.00 -9.17 -50.18
C SER A 252 20.74 -9.73 -48.97
N GLY A 253 20.85 -8.96 -47.89
CA GLY A 253 21.44 -9.41 -46.63
C GLY A 253 20.65 -10.53 -45.95
N ARG A 254 19.32 -10.41 -45.89
CA ARG A 254 18.46 -11.48 -45.37
C ARG A 254 18.65 -12.78 -46.13
N GLU A 255 18.69 -12.71 -47.46
CA GLU A 255 18.83 -13.90 -48.30
C GLU A 255 20.24 -14.50 -48.20
N LEU A 256 21.30 -13.67 -48.22
CA LEU A 256 22.68 -14.14 -48.07
C LEU A 256 22.91 -14.79 -46.70
N PHE A 257 22.44 -14.17 -45.62
CA PHE A 257 22.59 -14.70 -44.27
C PHE A 257 21.77 -15.95 -44.03
N ARG A 258 20.60 -16.07 -44.67
CA ARG A 258 19.82 -17.32 -44.72
C ARG A 258 20.65 -18.44 -45.35
N LEU A 259 21.26 -18.20 -46.52
CA LEU A 259 22.13 -19.18 -47.19
C LEU A 259 23.37 -19.53 -46.36
N TRP A 260 24.00 -18.55 -45.70
CA TRP A 260 25.11 -18.81 -44.78
C TRP A 260 24.69 -19.68 -43.59
N LEU A 261 23.52 -19.44 -43.01
CA LEU A 261 22.99 -20.26 -41.92
C LEU A 261 22.62 -21.68 -42.39
N LEU A 262 22.09 -21.85 -43.60
CA LEU A 262 21.81 -23.19 -44.17
C LEU A 262 23.10 -23.96 -44.46
N ARG A 263 24.13 -23.27 -44.96
CA ARG A 263 25.44 -23.87 -45.21
C ARG A 263 26.14 -24.25 -43.91
N SER A 264 26.04 -23.43 -42.88
CA SER A 264 26.72 -23.67 -41.60
C SER A 264 26.15 -24.86 -40.82
N ILE A 265 24.92 -25.30 -41.10
CA ILE A 265 24.35 -26.56 -40.56
C ILE A 265 24.40 -27.73 -41.56
N GLY A 266 25.07 -27.55 -42.69
CA GLY A 266 25.34 -28.61 -43.68
C GLY A 266 24.14 -29.01 -44.53
N LEU A 267 23.11 -28.18 -44.65
CA LEU A 267 21.91 -28.48 -45.45
C LEU A 267 22.03 -28.09 -46.93
N ILE A 268 23.02 -27.24 -47.27
CA ILE A 268 23.39 -26.94 -48.64
C ILE A 268 24.90 -27.10 -48.84
N ASP A 269 25.31 -27.48 -50.05
CA ASP A 269 26.70 -27.75 -50.39
C ASP A 269 27.53 -26.47 -50.60
N LYS A 270 26.90 -25.40 -51.05
CA LYS A 270 27.56 -24.12 -51.36
C LYS A 270 26.64 -22.95 -51.05
N ALA A 271 27.20 -21.88 -50.51
CA ALA A 271 26.55 -20.58 -50.37
C ALA A 271 27.49 -19.49 -50.91
N PRO A 272 26.97 -18.48 -51.63
CA PRO A 272 27.75 -17.34 -52.10
C PRO A 272 28.54 -16.68 -50.95
N PHE A 273 29.80 -16.36 -51.18
CA PHE A 273 30.68 -15.63 -50.25
C PHE A 273 30.74 -16.18 -48.80
N TYR A 274 30.51 -17.48 -48.61
CA TYR A 274 30.49 -18.08 -47.28
C TYR A 274 31.81 -17.86 -46.51
N PRO A 275 31.78 -17.34 -45.26
CA PRO A 275 32.99 -17.06 -44.51
C PRO A 275 33.70 -18.34 -44.05
N GLU A 276 34.98 -18.50 -44.39
CA GLU A 276 35.79 -19.68 -44.02
C GLU A 276 35.94 -19.88 -42.50
N SER A 277 35.77 -18.82 -41.71
CA SER A 277 35.82 -18.85 -40.25
C SER A 277 34.59 -19.49 -39.59
N VAL A 278 33.50 -19.73 -40.32
CA VAL A 278 32.28 -20.35 -39.78
C VAL A 278 32.34 -21.86 -40.03
N GLU A 279 32.57 -22.63 -38.97
CA GLU A 279 32.58 -24.10 -39.03
C GLU A 279 31.22 -24.67 -39.49
N VAL A 280 31.26 -25.65 -40.39
CA VAL A 280 30.07 -26.37 -40.85
C VAL A 280 29.75 -27.52 -39.90
N ARG A 281 28.61 -27.44 -39.23
CA ARG A 281 28.08 -28.44 -38.30
C ARG A 281 27.04 -29.29 -39.00
N VAL A 282 27.49 -30.34 -39.69
CA VAL A 282 26.62 -31.20 -40.50
C VAL A 282 25.50 -31.80 -39.65
N LYS A 283 24.26 -31.54 -40.07
CA LYS A 283 23.05 -32.08 -39.47
C LYS A 283 22.23 -32.79 -40.54
N ASP A 284 21.93 -34.06 -40.29
CA ASP A 284 21.05 -34.82 -41.18
C ASP A 284 19.60 -34.45 -40.89
N ILE A 285 18.93 -33.83 -41.87
CA ILE A 285 17.52 -33.46 -41.80
C ILE A 285 16.82 -34.07 -43.04
N PRO A 286 16.28 -35.29 -42.91
CA PRO A 286 15.62 -35.97 -44.01
C PRO A 286 14.42 -35.18 -44.54
N GLY A 287 14.34 -34.99 -45.86
CA GLY A 287 13.21 -34.32 -46.53
C GLY A 287 13.31 -32.78 -46.60
N PHE A 288 14.47 -32.19 -46.33
CA PHE A 288 14.74 -30.78 -46.60
C PHE A 288 15.00 -30.55 -48.10
N GLU A 289 14.29 -29.60 -48.69
CA GLU A 289 14.47 -29.13 -50.06
C GLU A 289 14.64 -27.60 -50.04
N ILE A 290 15.57 -27.08 -50.84
CA ILE A 290 15.78 -25.65 -51.03
C ILE A 290 15.49 -25.30 -52.49
N ASP A 291 14.82 -24.17 -52.71
CA ASP A 291 14.71 -23.58 -54.03
C ASP A 291 16.09 -23.12 -54.55
N SER A 292 16.17 -22.88 -55.87
CA SER A 292 17.40 -22.53 -56.57
C SER A 292 18.25 -21.48 -55.83
N ILE A 293 19.53 -21.78 -55.64
CA ILE A 293 20.50 -20.87 -55.02
C ILE A 293 20.84 -19.75 -56.01
N PRO A 294 20.64 -18.46 -55.67
CA PRO A 294 21.01 -17.33 -56.53
C PRO A 294 22.52 -17.29 -56.81
N GLU A 295 22.90 -16.79 -58.00
CA GLU A 295 24.31 -16.65 -58.38
C GLU A 295 25.04 -15.57 -57.55
N ASP A 296 26.36 -15.71 -57.39
CA ASP A 296 27.22 -14.79 -56.63
C ASP A 296 27.07 -13.32 -57.07
N SER A 297 26.80 -13.08 -58.35
CA SER A 297 26.58 -11.74 -58.92
C SER A 297 25.44 -10.95 -58.24
N TYR A 298 24.47 -11.65 -57.64
CA TYR A 298 23.34 -11.06 -56.93
C TYR A 298 23.73 -10.40 -55.59
N PHE A 299 24.85 -10.81 -54.97
CA PHE A 299 25.26 -10.36 -53.64
C PHE A 299 26.51 -9.46 -53.63
N GLN A 300 27.04 -9.12 -54.80
CA GLN A 300 28.31 -8.39 -54.94
C GLN A 300 28.28 -7.02 -54.23
N ASP A 301 27.22 -6.24 -54.43
CA ASP A 301 27.09 -4.90 -53.81
C ASP A 301 27.05 -4.95 -52.27
N LEU A 302 26.43 -5.98 -51.70
CA LEU A 302 26.42 -6.19 -50.24
C LEU A 302 27.81 -6.59 -49.73
N MET A 303 28.53 -7.42 -50.49
CA MET A 303 29.86 -7.88 -50.10
C MET A 303 30.89 -6.76 -50.14
N ASP A 304 30.83 -5.89 -51.15
CA ASP A 304 31.71 -4.73 -51.24
C ASP A 304 31.55 -3.83 -49.99
N ILE A 305 30.31 -3.62 -49.52
CA ILE A 305 30.00 -2.88 -48.28
C ILE A 305 30.59 -3.57 -47.03
N LEU A 306 30.48 -4.90 -46.95
CA LEU A 306 31.02 -5.67 -45.82
C LEU A 306 32.55 -5.75 -45.83
N GLU A 307 33.19 -5.68 -47.00
CA GLU A 307 34.65 -5.62 -47.13
C GLU A 307 35.21 -4.25 -46.73
N GLU A 308 34.50 -3.18 -47.04
CA GLU A 308 34.82 -1.82 -46.58
C GLU A 308 34.64 -1.65 -45.06
N ASN A 309 33.75 -2.43 -44.43
CA ASN A 309 33.43 -2.35 -43.00
C ASN A 309 33.75 -3.64 -42.23
N GLN A 310 35.04 -3.83 -41.91
CA GLN A 310 35.55 -5.06 -41.28
C GLN A 310 34.96 -5.36 -39.89
N GLU A 311 34.59 -4.34 -39.12
CA GLU A 311 33.98 -4.50 -37.80
C GLU A 311 32.57 -5.10 -37.93
N LEU A 312 31.74 -4.53 -38.81
CA LEU A 312 30.39 -5.03 -39.10
C LEU A 312 30.42 -6.45 -39.65
N ARG A 313 31.36 -6.75 -40.57
CA ARG A 313 31.56 -8.11 -41.09
C ARG A 313 31.88 -9.11 -39.97
N SER A 314 32.73 -8.73 -39.02
CA SER A 314 33.09 -9.60 -37.90
C SER A 314 31.89 -9.88 -36.97
N GLN A 315 31.07 -8.87 -36.67
CA GLN A 315 29.85 -9.01 -35.86
C GLN A 315 28.82 -9.91 -36.53
N ILE A 316 28.61 -9.74 -37.85
CA ILE A 316 27.70 -10.59 -38.63
C ILE A 316 28.18 -12.04 -38.61
N VAL A 317 29.48 -12.28 -38.84
CA VAL A 317 30.07 -13.62 -38.79
C VAL A 317 29.88 -14.26 -37.41
N GLU A 318 30.09 -13.53 -36.33
CA GLU A 318 29.86 -14.02 -34.96
C GLU A 318 28.37 -14.39 -34.73
N LYS A 319 27.43 -13.56 -35.17
CA LYS A 319 25.99 -13.86 -35.09
C LYS A 319 25.61 -15.09 -35.92
N ILE A 320 26.23 -15.30 -37.07
CA ILE A 320 26.02 -16.49 -37.90
C ILE A 320 26.58 -17.73 -37.20
N GLN A 321 27.73 -17.65 -36.53
CA GLN A 321 28.27 -18.75 -35.72
C GLN A 321 27.34 -19.10 -34.54
N MET A 322 26.85 -18.09 -33.79
CA MET A 322 25.90 -18.30 -32.71
C MET A 322 24.57 -18.88 -33.23
N GLY A 323 24.07 -18.36 -34.35
CA GLY A 323 22.88 -18.87 -35.03
C GLY A 323 23.03 -20.32 -35.48
N ALA A 324 24.18 -20.67 -36.07
CA ALA A 324 24.52 -22.04 -36.44
C ALA A 324 24.54 -22.99 -35.23
N GLN A 325 25.11 -22.53 -34.10
CA GLN A 325 25.10 -23.30 -32.86
C GLN A 325 23.67 -23.54 -32.34
N LEU A 326 22.82 -22.51 -32.33
CA LEU A 326 21.41 -22.64 -31.92
C LEU A 326 20.63 -23.59 -32.84
N LEU A 327 20.79 -23.46 -34.15
CA LEU A 327 20.14 -24.34 -35.15
C LEU A 327 20.65 -25.79 -35.04
N SER A 328 21.93 -25.99 -34.70
CA SER A 328 22.50 -27.33 -34.51
C SER A 328 21.86 -28.07 -33.33
N LEU A 329 21.42 -27.36 -32.28
CA LEU A 329 20.76 -27.94 -31.10
C LEU A 329 19.25 -28.16 -31.26
N LYS A 330 18.59 -27.46 -32.18
CA LYS A 330 17.12 -27.49 -32.36
C LYS A 330 16.62 -28.74 -33.09
N GLN A 331 15.62 -29.46 -32.61
CA GLN A 331 15.02 -30.57 -33.37
C GLN A 331 13.97 -30.04 -34.36
N PHE A 332 14.12 -30.37 -35.64
CA PHE A 332 13.22 -29.97 -36.72
C PHE A 332 12.29 -31.13 -37.09
N THR A 333 11.33 -31.42 -36.23
CA THR A 333 10.32 -32.47 -36.45
C THR A 333 8.94 -31.84 -36.66
N PRO A 334 8.08 -32.40 -37.53
CA PRO A 334 6.70 -31.90 -37.70
C PRO A 334 5.94 -31.79 -36.37
N THR A 335 6.18 -32.72 -35.44
CA THR A 335 5.63 -32.69 -34.07
C THR A 335 5.95 -31.41 -33.30
N SER A 336 7.19 -30.90 -33.38
CA SER A 336 7.60 -29.71 -32.63
C SER A 336 7.02 -28.42 -33.21
N LEU A 337 6.70 -28.38 -34.51
CA LEU A 337 5.92 -27.27 -35.09
C LEU A 337 4.48 -27.31 -34.65
N ILE A 338 3.84 -28.48 -34.75
CA ILE A 338 2.44 -28.62 -34.40
C ILE A 338 2.28 -28.22 -32.93
N GLU A 339 3.19 -28.67 -32.05
CA GLU A 339 3.23 -28.25 -30.66
C GLU A 339 3.41 -26.73 -30.49
N SER A 340 4.37 -26.12 -31.21
CA SER A 340 4.61 -24.67 -31.16
C SER A 340 3.42 -23.85 -31.67
N ASP A 341 2.72 -24.31 -32.70
CA ASP A 341 1.52 -23.68 -33.25
C ASP A 341 0.34 -23.83 -32.29
N ILE A 342 0.15 -25.01 -31.69
CA ILE A 342 -0.83 -25.22 -30.61
C ILE A 342 -0.55 -24.24 -29.47
N GLU A 343 0.68 -24.16 -28.98
CA GLU A 343 1.04 -23.20 -27.94
C GLU A 343 0.79 -21.74 -28.35
N SER A 344 1.08 -21.39 -29.60
CA SER A 344 0.83 -20.05 -30.14
C SER A 344 -0.66 -19.70 -30.14
N GLU A 345 -1.52 -20.62 -30.57
CA GLU A 345 -2.96 -20.43 -30.55
C GLU A 345 -3.53 -20.44 -29.13
N VAL A 346 -3.07 -21.35 -28.26
CA VAL A 346 -3.42 -21.37 -26.83
C VAL A 346 -3.08 -20.04 -26.17
N ARG A 347 -1.89 -19.47 -26.44
CA ARG A 347 -1.49 -18.14 -25.94
C ARG A 347 -2.43 -17.01 -26.38
N LYS A 348 -3.15 -17.15 -27.50
CA LYS A 348 -4.17 -16.19 -27.95
C LYS A 348 -5.53 -16.42 -27.29
N ILE A 349 -5.85 -17.65 -26.91
CA ILE A 349 -7.14 -18.03 -26.31
C ILE A 349 -7.15 -17.77 -24.79
N VAL A 350 -6.06 -18.02 -24.07
CA VAL A 350 -5.96 -17.79 -22.61
C VAL A 350 -6.39 -16.37 -22.17
N PRO A 351 -6.04 -15.28 -22.89
CA PRO A 351 -6.57 -13.94 -22.60
C PRO A 351 -8.10 -13.81 -22.68
N ILE A 352 -8.77 -14.58 -23.54
CA ILE A 352 -10.25 -14.63 -23.61
C ILE A 352 -10.80 -15.20 -22.29
N GLN A 353 -10.19 -16.27 -21.78
CA GLN A 353 -10.53 -16.84 -20.48
C GLN A 353 -10.34 -15.83 -19.33
N ALA A 354 -9.24 -15.07 -19.37
CA ALA A 354 -8.98 -14.02 -18.39
C ALA A 354 -10.06 -12.92 -18.36
N ASN A 355 -10.59 -12.55 -19.53
CA ASN A 355 -11.68 -11.57 -19.62
C ASN A 355 -12.99 -12.11 -19.02
N ILE A 356 -13.28 -13.42 -19.21
CA ILE A 356 -14.43 -14.08 -18.59
C ILE A 356 -14.32 -14.02 -17.06
N MET A 357 -13.13 -14.29 -16.50
CA MET A 357 -12.88 -14.19 -15.06
C MET A 357 -13.15 -12.78 -14.51
N GLY A 358 -12.79 -11.73 -15.26
CA GLY A 358 -13.13 -10.35 -14.90
C GLY A 358 -14.65 -10.10 -14.85
N GLY A 359 -15.40 -10.70 -15.78
CA GLY A 359 -16.86 -10.69 -15.80
C GLY A 359 -17.48 -11.40 -14.59
N ILE A 360 -17.00 -12.62 -14.30
CA ILE A 360 -17.43 -13.44 -13.15
C ILE A 360 -17.23 -12.68 -11.85
N ARG A 361 -16.07 -12.04 -11.64
CA ARG A 361 -15.83 -11.22 -10.45
C ARG A 361 -16.88 -10.14 -10.26
N ASN A 362 -17.19 -9.41 -11.33
CA ASN A 362 -18.14 -8.30 -11.28
C ASN A 362 -19.56 -8.78 -10.97
N GLU A 363 -19.96 -9.94 -11.51
CA GLU A 363 -21.25 -10.56 -11.24
C GLU A 363 -21.34 -11.12 -9.82
N LEU A 364 -20.28 -11.78 -9.35
CA LEU A 364 -20.13 -12.25 -7.98
C LEU A 364 -20.23 -11.07 -7.00
N SER A 365 -19.46 -10.00 -7.22
CA SER A 365 -19.50 -8.79 -6.37
C SER A 365 -20.90 -8.16 -6.31
N LYS A 366 -21.61 -8.09 -7.44
CA LYS A 366 -23.01 -7.62 -7.46
C LYS A 366 -23.92 -8.51 -6.62
N SER A 367 -23.75 -9.83 -6.77
CA SER A 367 -24.57 -10.82 -6.08
C SER A 367 -24.33 -10.79 -4.57
N LEU A 368 -23.07 -10.75 -4.13
CA LEU A 368 -22.67 -10.60 -2.72
C LEU A 368 -23.31 -9.36 -2.08
N VAL A 369 -23.21 -8.20 -2.75
CA VAL A 369 -23.80 -6.94 -2.25
C VAL A 369 -25.33 -7.02 -2.19
N SER A 370 -25.97 -7.62 -3.19
CA SER A 370 -27.43 -7.79 -3.21
C SER A 370 -27.94 -8.82 -2.19
N SER A 371 -27.05 -9.66 -1.67
CA SER A 371 -27.40 -10.77 -0.79
C SER A 371 -27.59 -10.37 0.68
N ILE A 372 -27.16 -9.15 1.04
CA ILE A 372 -27.30 -8.57 2.37
C ILE A 372 -28.48 -7.61 2.41
N ASP A 373 -29.33 -7.75 3.42
CA ASP A 373 -30.41 -6.81 3.68
C ASP A 373 -29.83 -5.45 4.09
N LYS A 374 -30.20 -4.40 3.36
CA LYS A 374 -29.80 -3.03 3.70
C LYS A 374 -30.46 -2.63 5.02
N ARG A 375 -29.66 -2.42 6.08
CA ARG A 375 -30.15 -1.73 7.28
C ARG A 375 -30.58 -0.32 6.89
N ILE A 376 -31.89 -0.05 6.92
CA ILE A 376 -32.42 1.28 6.65
C ILE A 376 -32.38 2.07 7.96
N ASP A 377 -31.36 2.89 8.14
CA ASP A 377 -31.39 3.91 9.18
C ASP A 377 -32.36 5.04 8.75
N LEU A 378 -33.43 5.24 9.53
CA LEU A 378 -34.44 6.27 9.29
C LEU A 378 -34.26 7.50 10.19
N TRP A 379 -33.24 7.54 11.06
CA TRP A 379 -33.04 8.65 11.99
C TRP A 379 -32.69 9.97 11.30
N TRP A 380 -32.21 9.95 10.05
CA TRP A 380 -32.02 11.16 9.24
C TRP A 380 -33.33 11.94 9.00
N LEU A 381 -34.50 11.28 9.08
CA LEU A 381 -35.81 11.95 8.98
C LEU A 381 -36.02 13.02 10.06
N ARG A 382 -35.25 12.98 11.17
CA ARG A 382 -35.29 14.01 12.21
C ARG A 382 -34.95 15.40 11.66
N VAL A 383 -34.08 15.48 10.64
CA VAL A 383 -33.73 16.76 9.99
C VAL A 383 -34.94 17.37 9.29
N LEU A 384 -35.76 16.54 8.64
CA LEU A 384 -37.03 16.98 8.05
C LEU A 384 -38.02 17.42 9.13
N ALA A 385 -38.08 16.70 10.26
CA ALA A 385 -38.90 17.09 11.40
C ALA A 385 -38.46 18.45 11.98
N TYR A 386 -37.15 18.72 12.08
CA TYR A 386 -36.64 20.02 12.52
C TYR A 386 -36.96 21.14 11.55
N ALA A 387 -36.87 20.88 10.24
CA ALA A 387 -37.29 21.84 9.22
C ALA A 387 -38.79 22.17 9.34
N LEU A 388 -39.63 21.17 9.59
CA LEU A 388 -41.06 21.35 9.82
C LEU A 388 -41.34 22.18 11.09
N ILE A 389 -40.65 21.88 12.20
CA ILE A 389 -40.73 22.67 13.45
C ILE A 389 -40.33 24.13 13.19
N ALA A 390 -39.29 24.35 12.39
CA ALA A 390 -38.86 25.68 12.01
C ALA A 390 -39.92 26.41 11.18
N ILE A 391 -40.49 25.77 10.16
CA ILE A 391 -41.53 26.35 9.31
C ILE A 391 -42.77 26.71 10.15
N LEU A 392 -43.28 25.76 10.94
CA LEU A 392 -44.47 25.97 11.78
C LEU A 392 -44.24 27.08 12.81
N GLY A 393 -43.07 27.09 13.46
CA GLY A 393 -42.73 28.09 14.48
C GLY A 393 -42.49 29.50 13.92
N PHE A 394 -42.09 29.64 12.66
CA PHE A 394 -41.91 30.94 12.00
C PHE A 394 -43.16 31.45 11.27
N THR A 395 -44.05 30.55 10.80
CA THR A 395 -45.22 30.93 9.98
C THR A 395 -46.55 30.89 10.74
N VAL A 396 -46.79 29.86 11.57
CA VAL A 396 -48.10 29.61 12.18
C VAL A 396 -48.22 30.19 13.58
N VAL A 397 -47.13 30.13 14.38
CA VAL A 397 -47.14 30.57 15.78
C VAL A 397 -46.06 31.62 16.04
N PRO A 398 -46.30 32.92 15.75
CA PRO A 398 -45.30 33.98 15.89
C PRO A 398 -44.71 34.12 17.30
N ALA A 399 -45.49 33.76 18.33
CA ALA A 399 -45.04 33.75 19.73
C ALA A 399 -43.91 32.74 19.98
N MET A 400 -43.87 31.64 19.22
CA MET A 400 -42.87 30.58 19.37
C MET A 400 -41.57 30.87 18.62
N ARG A 401 -41.56 31.81 17.67
CA ARG A 401 -40.40 32.14 16.82
C ARG A 401 -39.09 32.35 17.60
N LYS A 402 -39.17 32.94 18.79
CA LYS A 402 -38.00 33.24 19.65
C LYS A 402 -37.46 32.00 20.39
N TYR A 403 -38.21 30.90 20.41
CA TYR A 403 -37.90 29.66 21.12
C TYR A 403 -37.52 28.50 20.17
N VAL A 404 -37.96 28.56 18.90
CA VAL A 404 -37.73 27.51 17.87
C VAL A 404 -36.30 26.97 17.86
N ILE A 405 -35.30 27.85 17.70
CA ILE A 405 -33.89 27.44 17.59
C ILE A 405 -33.43 26.69 18.85
N GLY A 406 -33.83 27.17 20.02
CA GLY A 406 -33.44 26.53 21.27
C GLY A 406 -34.18 25.22 21.54
N ILE A 407 -35.42 25.06 21.07
CA ILE A 407 -36.15 23.79 21.10
C ILE A 407 -35.45 22.75 20.21
N ILE A 408 -35.06 23.14 18.98
CA ILE A 408 -34.31 22.26 18.08
C ILE A 408 -32.99 21.82 18.73
N ILE A 409 -32.25 22.74 19.37
CA ILE A 409 -31.00 22.40 20.06
C ILE A 409 -31.24 21.43 21.23
N ILE A 410 -32.32 21.61 22.01
CA ILE A 410 -32.65 20.69 23.11
C ILE A 410 -33.01 19.30 22.55
N LEU A 411 -33.82 19.23 21.49
CA LEU A 411 -34.15 17.96 20.83
C LEU A 411 -32.91 17.27 20.29
N GLU A 412 -32.00 18.01 19.66
CA GLU A 412 -30.75 17.43 19.16
C GLU A 412 -29.84 16.99 20.31
N THR A 413 -29.79 17.74 21.42
CA THR A 413 -29.03 17.35 22.61
C THR A 413 -29.57 16.04 23.22
N LEU A 414 -30.90 15.87 23.24
CA LEU A 414 -31.52 14.61 23.67
C LEU A 414 -31.24 13.47 22.69
N TYR A 415 -31.33 13.72 21.37
CA TYR A 415 -30.98 12.72 20.36
C TYR A 415 -29.54 12.23 20.53
N ILE A 416 -28.59 13.16 20.64
CA ILE A 416 -27.16 12.88 20.84
C ILE A 416 -26.92 11.97 22.05
N PHE A 417 -27.63 12.18 23.15
CA PHE A 417 -27.40 11.44 24.39
C PHE A 417 -28.00 10.04 24.43
N PHE A 418 -29.12 9.80 23.74
CA PHE A 418 -29.87 8.55 23.90
C PHE A 418 -29.93 7.69 22.64
N ILE A 419 -29.61 8.25 21.48
CA ILE A 419 -29.79 7.58 20.18
C ILE A 419 -28.56 7.76 19.29
N GLY A 420 -27.95 8.95 19.29
CA GLY A 420 -26.90 9.31 18.35
C GLY A 420 -25.57 8.61 18.60
N GLU A 421 -24.89 8.27 17.51
CA GLU A 421 -23.56 7.65 17.53
C GLU A 421 -22.52 8.65 17.00
N ILE A 422 -22.00 9.51 17.89
CA ILE A 422 -21.12 10.62 17.48
C ILE A 422 -19.73 10.17 17.01
N THR A 423 -19.23 9.05 17.53
CA THR A 423 -17.88 8.56 17.21
C THR A 423 -17.86 7.61 16.01
N THR A 424 -18.92 6.81 15.83
CA THR A 424 -19.03 5.75 14.81
C THR A 424 -19.93 6.13 13.63
N GLY A 425 -21.02 6.86 13.88
CA GLY A 425 -21.97 7.25 12.84
C GLY A 425 -21.46 8.37 11.95
N ILE A 426 -21.16 8.07 10.67
CA ILE A 426 -20.68 9.05 9.68
C ILE A 426 -21.65 10.23 9.55
N PHE A 427 -22.96 9.95 9.47
CA PHE A 427 -23.97 10.99 9.33
C PHE A 427 -24.00 11.92 10.55
N ASP A 428 -24.05 11.37 11.76
CA ASP A 428 -24.07 12.16 12.98
C ASP A 428 -22.76 12.94 13.17
N LEU A 429 -21.60 12.30 13.01
CA LEU A 429 -20.31 12.98 13.08
C LEU A 429 -20.20 14.14 12.08
N SER A 430 -20.59 13.90 10.82
CA SER A 430 -20.54 14.93 9.77
C SER A 430 -21.50 16.08 10.02
N LEU A 431 -22.75 15.79 10.42
CA LEU A 431 -23.74 16.81 10.74
C LEU A 431 -23.26 17.75 11.85
N HIS A 432 -22.75 17.18 12.95
CA HIS A 432 -22.25 17.96 14.09
C HIS A 432 -20.95 18.70 13.76
N SER A 433 -20.10 18.13 12.90
CA SER A 433 -18.89 18.79 12.42
C SER A 433 -19.20 19.98 11.51
N VAL A 434 -20.27 19.91 10.71
CA VAL A 434 -20.70 21.00 9.81
C VAL A 434 -21.48 22.08 10.56
N VAL A 435 -22.21 21.73 11.62
CA VAL A 435 -23.10 22.66 12.32
C VAL A 435 -22.54 23.14 13.66
N ALA A 436 -22.25 22.23 14.60
CA ALA A 436 -21.90 22.58 15.97
C ALA A 436 -20.53 23.26 16.08
N LEU A 437 -19.51 22.72 15.39
CA LEU A 437 -18.15 23.27 15.40
C LEU A 437 -18.08 24.69 14.78
N PRO A 438 -18.57 24.94 13.55
CA PRO A 438 -18.59 26.28 12.97
C PRO A 438 -19.43 27.28 13.77
N ALA A 439 -20.58 26.84 14.31
CA ALA A 439 -21.40 27.72 15.15
C ALA A 439 -20.69 28.11 16.44
N PHE A 440 -20.03 27.16 17.12
CA PHE A 440 -19.21 27.45 18.29
C PHE A 440 -18.03 28.36 17.94
N ALA A 441 -17.30 28.07 16.86
CA ALA A 441 -16.18 28.88 16.40
C ALA A 441 -16.60 30.31 16.08
N PHE A 442 -17.75 30.49 15.42
CA PHE A 442 -18.33 31.81 15.15
C PHE A 442 -18.63 32.56 16.46
N VAL A 443 -19.25 31.90 17.44
CA VAL A 443 -19.54 32.49 18.76
C VAL A 443 -18.24 32.86 19.51
N PHE A 444 -17.20 32.03 19.39
CA PHE A 444 -15.88 32.25 19.96
C PHE A 444 -15.18 33.46 19.32
N ILE A 445 -15.09 33.49 18.00
CA ILE A 445 -14.49 34.59 17.22
C ILE A 445 -15.20 35.91 17.53
N LEU A 446 -16.53 35.92 17.57
CA LEU A 446 -17.29 37.12 17.94
C LEU A 446 -16.99 37.59 19.37
N ALA A 447 -16.79 36.66 20.32
CA ALA A 447 -16.44 37.00 21.69
C ALA A 447 -15.03 37.62 21.77
N VAL A 448 -14.07 37.04 21.06
CA VAL A 448 -12.68 37.51 20.98
C VAL A 448 -12.61 38.88 20.29
N ALA A 449 -13.26 39.04 19.14
CA ALA A 449 -13.30 40.31 18.41
C ALA A 449 -13.92 41.43 19.26
N ALA A 450 -14.98 41.12 20.01
CA ALA A 450 -15.58 42.08 20.94
C ALA A 450 -14.62 42.49 22.09
N ALA A 451 -13.72 41.60 22.51
CA ALA A 451 -12.72 41.85 23.55
C ALA A 451 -11.67 42.90 23.15
N PHE A 452 -11.29 42.92 21.87
CA PHE A 452 -10.33 43.86 21.31
C PHE A 452 -10.92 45.26 21.10
N SER A 453 -12.25 45.38 21.01
CA SER A 453 -12.91 46.67 20.89
C SER A 453 -12.90 47.45 22.22
N ARG A 454 -12.16 48.58 22.28
CA ARG A 454 -12.04 49.43 23.50
C ARG A 454 -13.39 49.92 24.07
N ARG A 455 -14.44 49.97 23.24
CA ARG A 455 -15.78 50.43 23.61
C ARG A 455 -16.66 49.38 24.31
N LYS A 456 -16.31 48.08 24.25
CA LYS A 456 -17.16 46.97 24.75
C LYS A 456 -16.53 46.10 25.85
N ARG A 457 -15.37 46.50 26.39
CA ARG A 457 -14.72 45.78 27.49
C ARG A 457 -15.58 45.85 28.75
N SER A 458 -16.22 44.73 29.10
CA SER A 458 -17.04 44.58 30.30
C SER A 458 -16.67 43.29 31.03
N ARG A 459 -16.85 43.24 32.35
CA ARG A 459 -16.60 42.02 33.17
C ARG A 459 -17.40 40.81 32.65
N ILE A 460 -18.56 41.06 32.04
CA ILE A 460 -19.42 40.05 31.40
C ILE A 460 -18.74 39.41 30.18
N LEU A 461 -17.95 40.18 29.43
CA LEU A 461 -17.22 39.66 28.27
C LEU A 461 -16.07 38.73 28.69
N ILE A 462 -15.41 39.02 29.81
CA ILE A 462 -14.39 38.14 30.41
C ILE A 462 -15.01 36.80 30.82
N LEU A 463 -16.17 36.84 31.49
CA LEU A 463 -16.91 35.64 31.86
C LEU A 463 -17.29 34.79 30.63
N LYS A 464 -17.78 35.43 29.57
CA LYS A 464 -18.11 34.76 28.30
C LYS A 464 -16.90 34.07 27.67
N LEU A 465 -15.75 34.77 27.59
CA LEU A 465 -14.52 34.21 27.04
C LEU A 465 -14.01 33.04 27.88
N LEU A 466 -14.06 33.16 29.20
CA LEU A 466 -13.63 32.10 30.10
C LEU A 466 -14.50 30.85 29.95
N LEU A 467 -15.82 30.99 29.89
CA LEU A 467 -16.73 29.86 29.65
C LEU A 467 -16.42 29.16 28.31
N LEU A 468 -16.28 29.95 27.25
CA LEU A 468 -15.98 29.42 25.92
C LEU A 468 -14.59 28.75 25.85
N PHE A 469 -13.61 29.28 26.57
CA PHE A 469 -12.27 28.69 26.66
C PHE A 469 -12.31 27.35 27.41
N LEU A 470 -13.04 27.25 28.53
CA LEU A 470 -13.20 25.99 29.25
C LEU A 470 -13.89 24.92 28.38
N ILE A 471 -14.96 25.29 27.65
CA ILE A 471 -15.63 24.37 26.70
C ILE A 471 -14.65 23.91 25.61
N ALA A 472 -13.80 24.79 25.09
CA ALA A 472 -12.82 24.44 24.06
C ALA A 472 -11.68 23.55 24.60
N LEU A 473 -11.31 23.69 25.88
CA LEU A 473 -10.24 22.91 26.51
C LEU A 473 -10.70 21.49 26.88
N LEU A 474 -11.95 21.35 27.32
CA LEU A 474 -12.52 20.09 27.84
C LEU A 474 -12.22 18.83 26.99
N PRO A 475 -12.41 18.80 25.66
CA PRO A 475 -12.18 17.58 24.88
C PRO A 475 -10.74 17.05 24.98
N PHE A 476 -9.75 17.92 25.16
CA PHE A 476 -8.33 17.55 25.14
C PHE A 476 -7.80 17.11 26.51
N MET A 477 -8.61 17.21 27.55
CA MET A 477 -8.24 16.83 28.90
C MET A 477 -8.28 15.31 29.09
N ASN A 478 -7.49 14.82 30.05
CA ASN A 478 -7.57 13.43 30.47
C ASN A 478 -8.84 13.25 31.31
N LEU A 479 -9.68 12.29 30.91
CA LEU A 479 -10.90 11.90 31.60
C LEU A 479 -10.57 11.09 32.86
N LEU A 480 -9.66 10.12 32.71
CA LEU A 480 -9.23 9.21 33.76
C LEU A 480 -7.80 9.55 34.20
N ASN A 481 -7.41 9.12 35.41
CA ASN A 481 -6.00 9.07 35.78
C ASN A 481 -5.31 7.91 35.06
N GLU A 482 -4.04 7.64 35.37
CA GLU A 482 -3.33 6.50 34.78
C GLU A 482 -4.09 5.19 35.09
N GLN A 483 -4.36 4.41 34.04
CA GLN A 483 -5.11 3.15 34.12
C GLN A 483 -4.15 2.00 33.80
N PRO A 484 -3.77 1.16 34.78
CA PRO A 484 -2.83 0.07 34.55
C PRO A 484 -3.35 -0.92 33.49
N GLU A 485 -4.66 -1.10 33.36
CA GLU A 485 -5.30 -1.98 32.37
C GLU A 485 -5.01 -1.55 30.91
N LEU A 486 -4.61 -0.30 30.69
CA LEU A 486 -4.19 0.24 29.39
C LEU A 486 -2.67 0.15 29.14
N LEU A 487 -1.96 -0.70 29.89
CA LEU A 487 -0.57 -1.04 29.64
C LEU A 487 -0.47 -2.13 28.57
N MET A 488 0.55 -2.06 27.73
CA MET A 488 0.67 -2.95 26.57
C MET A 488 0.83 -4.40 27.01
N ASP A 489 1.55 -4.61 28.11
CA ASP A 489 1.79 -5.93 28.70
C ASP A 489 0.51 -6.58 29.29
N ASN A 490 -0.56 -5.81 29.52
CA ASN A 490 -1.82 -6.32 30.07
C ASN A 490 -2.80 -6.82 29.00
N PHE A 491 -2.51 -6.61 27.71
CA PHE A 491 -3.27 -7.22 26.61
C PHE A 491 -2.73 -8.62 26.33
N GLU A 492 -3.28 -9.62 27.03
CA GLU A 492 -2.95 -11.03 26.81
C GLU A 492 -3.11 -11.39 25.32
N GLY A 493 -2.16 -12.15 24.75
CA GLY A 493 -2.18 -12.58 23.35
C GLY A 493 -1.75 -11.53 22.32
N PHE A 494 -1.69 -10.23 22.66
CA PHE A 494 -1.35 -9.18 21.68
C PHE A 494 0.04 -9.39 21.06
N TYR A 495 1.04 -9.78 21.86
CA TYR A 495 2.41 -9.99 21.37
C TYR A 495 2.56 -11.15 20.38
N ASP A 496 1.62 -12.10 20.39
CA ASP A 496 1.62 -13.25 19.48
C ASP A 496 0.69 -13.03 18.27
N SER A 497 -0.05 -11.91 18.26
CA SER A 497 -0.91 -11.50 17.15
C SER A 497 -0.11 -10.95 15.96
N VAL A 498 -0.75 -10.98 14.77
CA VAL A 498 -0.19 -10.38 13.54
C VAL A 498 -0.07 -8.86 13.64
N TYR A 499 -0.81 -8.22 14.55
CA TYR A 499 -0.76 -6.78 14.72
C TYR A 499 0.45 -6.30 15.51
N TYR A 500 1.05 -7.14 16.36
CA TYR A 500 2.31 -6.79 17.02
C TYR A 500 3.47 -6.72 16.02
N SER A 501 3.60 -7.72 15.13
CA SER A 501 4.63 -7.68 14.08
C SER A 501 4.40 -6.50 13.13
N THR A 502 3.14 -6.18 12.83
CA THR A 502 2.77 -4.98 12.07
C THR A 502 3.13 -3.69 12.81
N LEU A 503 2.96 -3.63 14.15
CA LEU A 503 3.38 -2.49 14.96
C LEU A 503 4.89 -2.25 14.85
N LYS A 504 5.70 -3.31 14.98
CA LYS A 504 7.16 -3.22 14.86
C LYS A 504 7.58 -2.71 13.49
N ASN A 505 6.98 -3.27 12.43
CA ASN A 505 7.22 -2.83 11.06
C ASN A 505 6.92 -1.35 10.88
N ASP A 506 5.75 -0.90 11.30
CA ASP A 506 5.33 0.47 11.07
C ASP A 506 6.06 1.50 11.95
N VAL A 507 6.56 1.11 13.12
CA VAL A 507 7.23 2.02 14.06
C VAL A 507 8.73 2.11 13.78
N PHE A 508 9.41 0.98 13.53
CA PHE A 508 10.88 0.98 13.45
C PHE A 508 11.57 -0.04 12.53
N LEU A 509 10.90 -1.08 12.00
CA LEU A 509 11.57 -2.05 11.12
C LEU A 509 11.45 -1.72 9.62
N ALA A 510 10.34 -1.13 9.18
CA ALA A 510 10.14 -0.84 7.77
C ALA A 510 11.04 0.32 7.31
N PRO A 511 11.58 0.30 6.06
CA PRO A 511 12.43 1.37 5.54
C PRO A 511 11.78 2.76 5.57
N GLU A 512 10.45 2.79 5.45
CA GLU A 512 9.60 3.99 5.50
C GLU A 512 9.05 4.29 6.89
N SER A 513 9.42 3.53 7.92
CA SER A 513 9.04 3.82 9.31
C SER A 513 9.68 5.12 9.78
N MET A 514 9.02 5.81 10.72
CA MET A 514 9.48 7.10 11.21
C MET A 514 10.90 7.03 11.80
N ILE A 515 11.22 5.96 12.53
CA ILE A 515 12.57 5.77 13.10
C ILE A 515 13.59 5.52 11.99
N SER A 516 13.31 4.63 11.03
CA SER A 516 14.25 4.39 9.91
C SER A 516 14.48 5.63 9.06
N LEU A 517 13.45 6.45 8.84
CA LEU A 517 13.59 7.74 8.14
C LEU A 517 14.49 8.70 8.92
N GLN A 518 14.27 8.85 10.23
CA GLN A 518 15.10 9.69 11.10
C GLN A 518 16.55 9.21 11.16
N THR A 519 16.78 7.89 11.29
CA THR A 519 18.13 7.30 11.29
C THR A 519 18.82 7.51 9.94
N ARG A 520 18.09 7.37 8.83
CA ARG A 520 18.63 7.63 7.48
C ARG A 520 18.99 9.10 7.28
N ASP A 521 18.17 10.03 7.74
CA ASP A 521 18.44 11.47 7.65
C ASP A 521 19.68 11.84 8.47
N LEU A 522 19.80 11.32 9.69
CA LEU A 522 20.98 11.45 10.54
C LEU A 522 22.24 10.93 9.83
N ASN A 523 22.16 9.71 9.29
CA ASN A 523 23.25 9.06 8.56
C ASN A 523 23.66 9.83 7.30
N SER A 524 22.70 10.40 6.57
CA SER A 524 22.93 11.23 5.40
C SER A 524 23.69 12.51 5.76
N LEU A 525 23.32 13.17 6.87
CA LEU A 525 24.01 14.37 7.35
C LEU A 525 25.45 14.09 7.76
N VAL A 526 25.67 13.02 8.54
CA VAL A 526 27.01 12.58 8.96
C VAL A 526 27.87 12.22 7.75
N SER A 527 27.32 11.43 6.82
CA SER A 527 28.03 11.02 5.59
C SER A 527 28.35 12.23 4.71
N SER A 528 27.42 13.19 4.57
CA SER A 528 27.61 14.43 3.81
C SER A 528 28.72 15.30 4.39
N GLU A 529 28.76 15.46 5.71
CA GLU A 529 29.79 16.23 6.40
C GLU A 529 31.17 15.62 6.20
N LEU A 530 31.29 14.31 6.44
CA LEU A 530 32.55 13.59 6.28
C LEU A 530 33.06 13.60 4.84
N ASN A 531 32.18 13.42 3.86
CA ASN A 531 32.56 13.45 2.45
C ASN A 531 32.99 14.86 2.02
N SER A 532 32.29 15.90 2.50
CA SER A 532 32.66 17.29 2.25
C SER A 532 34.03 17.62 2.85
N PHE A 533 34.28 17.20 4.08
CA PHE A 533 35.57 17.40 4.75
C PHE A 533 36.70 16.62 4.05
N LYS A 534 36.47 15.35 3.70
CA LYS A 534 37.42 14.54 2.92
C LYS A 534 37.73 15.20 1.57
N ARG A 535 36.75 15.79 0.89
CA ARG A 535 36.94 16.52 -0.37
C ARG A 535 37.82 17.76 -0.19
N VAL A 536 37.61 18.54 0.87
CA VAL A 536 38.47 19.69 1.20
C VAL A 536 39.91 19.24 1.37
N LEU A 537 40.14 18.20 2.19
CA LEU A 537 41.48 17.72 2.52
C LEU A 537 42.19 17.00 1.36
N ARG A 538 41.47 16.20 0.57
CA ARG A 538 42.08 15.33 -0.46
C ARG A 538 42.08 15.92 -1.85
N VAL A 539 41.18 16.85 -2.15
CA VAL A 539 40.98 17.37 -3.50
C VAL A 539 41.24 18.87 -3.55
N ILE A 540 40.51 19.67 -2.76
CA ILE A 540 40.56 21.13 -2.87
C ILE A 540 41.94 21.66 -2.48
N ILE A 541 42.39 21.34 -1.25
CA ILE A 541 43.70 21.80 -0.76
C ILE A 541 44.84 21.25 -1.63
N PRO A 542 44.93 19.93 -1.92
CA PRO A 542 46.03 19.39 -2.73
C PRO A 542 46.06 19.92 -4.17
N ASN A 543 44.91 20.06 -4.84
CA ASN A 543 44.88 20.57 -6.21
C ASN A 543 45.34 22.03 -6.26
N LYS A 544 44.92 22.86 -5.30
CA LYS A 544 45.39 24.24 -5.19
C LYS A 544 46.88 24.28 -4.88
N MET A 545 47.35 23.52 -3.90
CA MET A 545 48.78 23.44 -3.54
C MET A 545 49.65 22.94 -4.70
N ASN A 546 49.20 21.96 -5.47
CA ASN A 546 49.89 21.48 -6.66
C ASN A 546 49.94 22.56 -7.75
N SER A 547 48.83 23.26 -7.99
CA SER A 547 48.79 24.39 -8.93
C SER A 547 49.80 25.48 -8.55
N PHE A 548 49.79 25.90 -7.28
CA PHE A 548 50.77 26.86 -6.75
C PHE A 548 52.20 26.35 -6.89
N SER A 549 52.45 25.09 -6.54
CA SER A 549 53.78 24.51 -6.60
C SER A 549 54.32 24.43 -8.03
N THR A 550 53.49 24.05 -8.99
CA THR A 550 53.87 23.96 -10.40
C THR A 550 54.10 25.35 -10.98
N ALA A 551 53.18 26.29 -10.74
CA ALA A 551 53.30 27.65 -11.26
C ALA A 551 54.50 28.41 -10.67
N ALA A 552 54.83 28.16 -9.40
CA ALA A 552 55.92 28.82 -8.70
C ALA A 552 57.26 28.06 -8.74
N GLU A 553 57.35 26.96 -9.51
CA GLU A 553 58.54 26.11 -9.66
C GLU A 553 59.12 25.60 -8.31
N MET A 554 58.24 25.27 -7.37
CA MET A 554 58.68 24.79 -6.05
C MET A 554 59.24 23.36 -6.15
N SER A 555 60.27 23.09 -5.34
CA SER A 555 60.87 21.77 -5.22
C SER A 555 60.43 21.07 -3.93
N PHE A 556 60.09 19.78 -4.03
CA PHE A 556 59.71 18.97 -2.89
C PHE A 556 60.89 18.08 -2.47
N SER A 557 61.21 18.11 -1.19
CA SER A 557 62.15 17.16 -0.57
C SER A 557 61.53 16.58 0.68
N VAL A 558 61.82 15.32 0.99
CA VAL A 558 61.43 14.72 2.26
C VAL A 558 62.68 14.66 3.12
N ASP A 559 62.66 15.31 4.29
CA ASP A 559 63.80 15.28 5.20
C ASP A 559 63.94 13.90 5.86
N SER A 560 65.07 13.66 6.53
CA SER A 560 65.39 12.38 7.17
C SER A 560 64.40 11.95 8.26
N ASN A 561 63.50 12.84 8.70
CA ASN A 561 62.46 12.58 9.67
C ASN A 561 61.08 12.37 9.01
N GLY A 562 61.05 12.20 7.68
CA GLY A 562 59.83 11.98 6.90
C GLY A 562 58.99 13.25 6.68
N ARG A 563 59.51 14.45 6.97
CA ARG A 563 58.75 15.69 6.78
C ARG A 563 58.91 16.20 5.35
N LEU A 564 57.79 16.44 4.68
CA LEU A 564 57.77 17.12 3.39
C LEU A 564 58.20 18.58 3.55
N ARG A 565 59.27 18.97 2.86
CA ARG A 565 59.75 20.34 2.74
C ARG A 565 59.51 20.83 1.33
N VAL A 566 58.79 21.95 1.24
CA VAL A 566 58.57 22.69 0.01
C VAL A 566 59.59 23.82 -0.02
N ALA A 567 60.52 23.78 -0.97
CA ALA A 567 61.51 24.83 -1.17
C ALA A 567 61.12 25.65 -2.39
N ALA A 568 60.74 26.91 -2.15
CA ALA A 568 60.53 27.90 -3.19
C ALA A 568 61.87 28.37 -3.77
N PRO A 569 61.96 28.60 -5.09
CA PRO A 569 63.14 29.23 -5.69
C PRO A 569 63.31 30.67 -5.16
N ALA A 570 64.51 31.22 -5.30
CA ALA A 570 64.78 32.60 -4.89
C ALA A 570 63.94 33.63 -5.68
N PHE A 571 63.54 33.28 -6.90
CA PHE A 571 62.63 34.04 -7.76
C PHE A 571 61.98 33.10 -8.78
N SER A 572 60.70 33.30 -9.06
CA SER A 572 60.00 32.76 -10.24
C SER A 572 59.13 33.86 -10.85
N GLU A 573 58.89 33.82 -12.16
CA GLU A 573 58.06 34.82 -12.85
C GLU A 573 56.66 34.91 -12.22
N TYR A 574 56.10 33.77 -11.79
CA TYR A 574 54.84 33.70 -11.05
C TYR A 574 54.86 34.48 -9.72
N MET A 575 55.99 34.51 -9.01
CA MET A 575 56.16 35.28 -7.77
C MET A 575 56.46 36.78 -8.01
N SER A 576 56.58 37.22 -9.27
CA SER A 576 56.76 38.64 -9.60
C SER A 576 55.59 39.48 -9.11
N ILE A 577 55.88 40.72 -8.70
CA ILE A 577 54.83 41.70 -8.33
C ILE A 577 53.86 41.97 -9.48
N GLU A 578 54.30 41.82 -10.73
CA GLU A 578 53.45 41.97 -11.92
C GLU A 578 52.35 40.90 -11.99
N ASN A 579 52.60 39.71 -11.42
CA ASN A 579 51.66 38.59 -11.36
C ASN A 579 50.85 38.55 -10.06
N GLN A 580 50.87 39.63 -9.26
CA GLN A 580 50.16 39.74 -7.99
C GLN A 580 48.69 39.34 -8.07
N ASN A 581 47.98 39.86 -9.07
CA ASN A 581 46.55 39.58 -9.21
C ASN A 581 46.26 38.08 -9.41
N THR A 582 47.20 37.34 -10.02
CA THR A 582 47.03 35.90 -10.31
C THR A 582 47.15 35.06 -9.04
N TYR A 583 48.25 35.19 -8.28
CA TYR A 583 48.41 34.39 -7.07
C TYR A 583 47.47 34.83 -5.93
N VAL A 584 47.08 36.11 -5.88
CA VAL A 584 46.03 36.58 -4.95
C VAL A 584 44.68 35.95 -5.30
N SER A 585 44.26 35.98 -6.57
CA SER A 585 43.00 35.38 -7.02
C SER A 585 42.91 33.87 -6.75
N GLU A 586 44.02 33.14 -6.91
CA GLU A 586 44.05 31.70 -6.60
C GLU A 586 43.88 31.42 -5.10
N LEU A 587 44.49 32.23 -4.23
CA LEU A 587 44.35 32.15 -2.78
C LEU A 587 42.97 32.61 -2.30
N GLU A 588 42.41 33.63 -2.91
CA GLU A 588 41.02 34.07 -2.69
C GLU A 588 40.03 32.96 -3.10
N GLY A 589 40.29 32.27 -4.21
CA GLY A 589 39.51 31.11 -4.63
C GLY A 589 39.54 29.97 -3.62
N LEU A 590 40.72 29.63 -3.09
CA LEU A 590 40.85 28.64 -2.02
C LEU A 590 40.13 29.10 -0.73
N THR A 591 40.25 30.37 -0.38
CA THR A 591 39.56 30.95 0.79
C THR A 591 38.05 30.81 0.63
N LYS A 592 37.51 31.13 -0.54
CA LYS A 592 36.08 30.98 -0.85
C LYS A 592 35.60 29.53 -0.77
N ASP A 593 36.40 28.58 -1.23
CA ASP A 593 36.06 27.15 -1.12
C ASP A 593 36.03 26.69 0.34
N ILE A 594 36.99 27.14 1.16
CA ILE A 594 37.04 26.86 2.60
C ILE A 594 35.86 27.52 3.34
N GLU A 595 35.59 28.80 3.06
CA GLU A 595 34.42 29.50 3.63
C GLU A 595 33.11 28.84 3.23
N GLY A 596 33.01 28.34 2.00
CA GLY A 596 31.90 27.53 1.51
C GLY A 596 31.71 26.27 2.35
N PHE A 597 32.79 25.52 2.58
CA PHE A 597 32.77 24.35 3.46
C PHE A 597 32.38 24.71 4.90
N ILE A 598 32.97 25.76 5.50
CA ILE A 598 32.65 26.18 6.88
C ILE A 598 31.16 26.50 7.02
N ARG A 599 30.58 27.20 6.05
CA ARG A 599 29.14 27.51 6.03
C ARG A 599 28.28 26.26 5.91
N ASP A 600 28.65 25.34 5.04
CA ASP A 600 27.94 24.06 4.87
C ASP A 600 28.08 23.18 6.12
N SER A 601 29.25 23.14 6.74
CA SER A 601 29.54 22.42 7.99
C SER A 601 28.71 22.94 9.15
N GLU A 602 28.62 24.27 9.31
CA GLU A 602 27.77 24.86 10.36
C GLU A 602 26.27 24.59 10.13
N ARG A 603 25.83 24.53 8.86
CA ARG A 603 24.47 24.09 8.51
C ARG A 603 24.27 22.60 8.86
N ASN A 604 25.21 21.74 8.48
CA ASN A 604 25.13 20.30 8.72
C ASN A 604 25.16 20.00 10.22
N ARG A 605 25.96 20.71 11.02
CA ARG A 605 25.99 20.58 12.49
C ARG A 605 24.63 20.88 13.13
N LYS A 606 24.01 22.00 12.76
CA LYS A 606 22.65 22.34 13.23
C LYS A 606 21.62 21.32 12.78
N GLY A 607 21.75 20.82 11.55
CA GLY A 607 20.92 19.75 11.03
C GLY A 607 21.07 18.45 11.82
N TYR A 608 22.30 18.07 12.16
CA TYR A 608 22.62 16.89 12.96
C TYR A 608 22.02 17.00 14.36
N GLU A 609 22.24 18.11 15.07
CA GLU A 609 21.68 18.33 16.42
C GLU A 609 20.15 18.23 16.41
N ALA A 610 19.49 18.82 15.41
CA ALA A 610 18.04 18.75 15.27
C ALA A 610 17.56 17.32 14.94
N ALA A 611 18.23 16.62 14.03
CA ALA A 611 17.90 15.24 13.65
C ALA A 611 18.07 14.28 14.83
N LEU A 612 19.18 14.39 15.57
CA LEU A 612 19.46 13.59 16.75
C LEU A 612 18.45 13.85 17.87
N SER A 613 18.14 15.12 18.17
CA SER A 613 17.11 15.45 19.15
C SER A 613 15.76 14.86 18.74
N THR A 614 15.39 14.95 17.47
CA THR A 614 14.13 14.41 16.96
C THR A 614 14.06 12.88 17.10
N LEU A 615 15.15 12.17 16.78
CA LEU A 615 15.27 10.72 16.95
C LEU A 615 15.12 10.33 18.42
N ILE A 616 15.80 11.03 19.31
CA ILE A 616 15.75 10.80 20.75
C ILE A 616 14.34 11.06 21.31
N ASP A 617 13.73 12.21 20.98
CA ASP A 617 12.40 12.59 21.48
C ASP A 617 11.33 11.58 21.00
N THR A 618 11.47 11.09 19.77
CA THR A 618 10.60 10.03 19.23
C THR A 618 10.85 8.70 19.94
N SER A 619 12.11 8.35 20.21
CA SER A 619 12.48 7.13 20.94
C SER A 619 11.99 7.14 22.38
N GLU A 620 12.12 8.26 23.09
CA GLU A 620 11.58 8.47 24.45
C GLU A 620 10.07 8.20 24.47
N ARG A 621 9.35 8.75 23.48
CA ARG A 621 7.91 8.55 23.36
C ARG A 621 7.56 7.09 23.08
N ILE A 622 8.31 6.38 22.25
CA ILE A 622 8.10 4.95 22.00
C ILE A 622 8.32 4.15 23.29
N VAL A 623 9.47 4.31 23.94
CA VAL A 623 9.85 3.57 25.15
C VAL A 623 8.88 3.84 26.30
N SER A 624 8.39 5.08 26.43
CA SER A 624 7.45 5.47 27.49
C SER A 624 6.15 4.64 27.47
N PHE A 625 5.61 4.31 26.29
CA PHE A 625 4.34 3.58 26.16
C PHE A 625 4.50 2.11 25.76
N ALA A 626 5.68 1.70 25.26
CA ALA A 626 5.96 0.33 24.88
C ALA A 626 6.01 -0.57 26.12
N GLY A 627 5.40 -1.75 26.02
CA GLY A 627 5.57 -2.81 27.02
C GLY A 627 6.95 -3.45 26.93
N SER A 628 7.26 -4.30 27.90
CA SER A 628 8.56 -4.92 28.12
C SER A 628 9.20 -5.50 26.85
N ARG A 629 8.49 -6.38 26.14
CA ARG A 629 8.96 -7.05 24.91
C ARG A 629 9.23 -6.07 23.77
N MET A 630 8.40 -5.04 23.62
CA MET A 630 8.56 -4.05 22.56
C MET A 630 9.73 -3.10 22.82
N ARG A 631 9.98 -2.75 24.08
CA ARG A 631 11.16 -1.94 24.46
C ARG A 631 12.47 -2.63 24.12
N GLU A 632 12.55 -3.92 24.41
CA GLU A 632 13.69 -4.76 24.06
C GLU A 632 13.86 -4.85 22.54
N ASP A 633 12.79 -5.22 21.82
CA ASP A 633 12.80 -5.31 20.36
C ASP A 633 13.23 -3.99 19.69
N PHE A 634 12.69 -2.86 20.16
CA PHE A 634 13.00 -1.53 19.64
C PHE A 634 14.46 -1.14 19.92
N SER A 635 14.90 -1.30 21.16
CA SER A 635 16.26 -0.93 21.57
C SER A 635 17.30 -1.76 20.83
N ASN A 636 17.10 -3.07 20.72
CA ASN A 636 17.98 -3.95 19.96
C ASN A 636 18.06 -3.55 18.48
N SER A 637 16.91 -3.20 17.87
CA SER A 637 16.85 -2.78 16.47
C SER A 637 17.60 -1.47 16.22
N LEU A 638 17.31 -0.43 17.01
CA LEU A 638 17.92 0.89 16.83
C LEU A 638 19.41 0.88 17.18
N GLU A 639 19.81 0.19 18.24
CA GLU A 639 21.23 0.03 18.58
C GLU A 639 22.00 -0.68 17.46
N THR A 640 21.44 -1.74 16.88
CA THR A 640 22.07 -2.45 15.75
C THR A 640 22.23 -1.53 14.54
N GLU A 641 21.22 -0.71 14.24
CA GLU A 641 21.27 0.23 13.12
C GLU A 641 22.33 1.31 13.33
N LEU A 642 22.41 1.91 14.53
CA LEU A 642 23.40 2.92 14.87
C LEU A 642 24.82 2.33 14.95
N GLN A 643 24.98 1.10 15.42
CA GLN A 643 26.28 0.40 15.46
C GLN A 643 26.81 -0.01 14.08
N SER A 644 25.94 -0.06 13.06
CA SER A 644 26.34 -0.48 11.71
C SER A 644 27.42 0.40 11.08
N LYS A 645 27.58 1.63 11.56
CA LYS A 645 28.54 2.62 11.07
C LYS A 645 29.32 3.25 12.21
N PRO A 646 30.67 3.22 12.18
CA PRO A 646 31.49 3.87 13.21
C PRO A 646 31.18 5.36 13.38
N GLU A 647 30.71 6.02 12.32
CA GLU A 647 30.47 7.47 12.34
C GLU A 647 29.22 7.87 13.13
N LEU A 648 28.41 6.91 13.56
CA LEU A 648 27.21 7.11 14.39
C LEU A 648 27.42 6.76 15.86
N GLU A 649 28.65 6.41 16.28
CA GLU A 649 28.97 6.01 17.65
C GLU A 649 28.57 7.08 18.68
N VAL A 650 28.78 8.37 18.38
CA VAL A 650 28.37 9.48 19.25
C VAL A 650 26.84 9.54 19.41
N ALA A 651 26.08 9.30 18.34
CA ALA A 651 24.63 9.27 18.40
C ALA A 651 24.10 8.07 19.21
N LEU A 652 24.80 6.94 19.15
CA LEU A 652 24.50 5.75 19.96
C LEU A 652 24.72 6.02 21.46
N ASP A 653 25.81 6.70 21.82
CA ASP A 653 26.09 7.06 23.21
C ASP A 653 25.02 8.01 23.78
N ASP A 654 24.66 9.05 23.02
CA ASP A 654 23.60 9.99 23.41
C ASP A 654 22.23 9.29 23.56
N TYR A 655 21.93 8.34 22.68
CA TYR A 655 20.74 7.49 22.79
C TYR A 655 20.75 6.66 24.07
N ARG A 656 21.86 5.94 24.34
CA ARG A 656 22.00 5.09 25.54
C ARG A 656 21.88 5.88 26.83
N GLU A 657 22.53 7.03 26.91
CA GLU A 657 22.48 7.90 28.08
C GLU A 657 21.03 8.31 28.41
N LYS A 658 20.26 8.70 27.40
CA LYS A 658 18.88 9.16 27.60
C LYS A 658 17.87 8.04 27.78
N MET A 659 18.04 6.89 27.13
CA MET A 659 17.08 5.78 27.22
C MET A 659 17.28 4.92 28.48
N ALA A 660 18.49 4.84 29.03
CA ALA A 660 18.78 4.05 30.22
C ALA A 660 17.81 4.27 31.40
N PRO A 661 17.46 5.50 31.83
CA PRO A 661 16.48 5.69 32.90
C PRO A 661 15.08 5.19 32.51
N LEU A 662 14.63 5.49 31.29
CA LEU A 662 13.29 5.14 30.80
C LEU A 662 13.07 3.63 30.65
N LEU A 663 14.12 2.90 30.30
CA LEU A 663 14.09 1.43 30.21
C LEU A 663 13.98 0.77 31.59
N ASN A 664 14.45 1.43 32.65
CA ASN A 664 14.34 0.95 34.03
C ASN A 664 13.01 1.32 34.69
N ASP A 665 12.39 2.41 34.26
CA ASP A 665 11.08 2.85 34.77
C ASP A 665 9.93 2.02 34.20
N ALA A 666 8.84 1.89 34.96
CA ALA A 666 7.65 1.20 34.49
C ALA A 666 7.01 1.92 33.28
N PRO A 667 6.40 1.20 32.33
CA PRO A 667 5.68 1.81 31.22
C PRO A 667 4.52 2.67 31.69
N SER A 668 4.30 3.76 30.97
CA SER A 668 3.19 4.68 31.21
C SER A 668 1.95 4.21 30.48
N SER A 669 0.80 4.31 31.14
CA SER A 669 -0.49 4.01 30.52
C SER A 669 -0.88 5.05 29.46
N VAL A 670 -1.61 4.61 28.44
CA VAL A 670 -2.11 5.52 27.40
C VAL A 670 -3.15 6.48 27.99
N PRO A 671 -2.99 7.81 27.85
CA PRO A 671 -3.95 8.76 28.41
C PRO A 671 -5.32 8.68 27.69
N VAL A 672 -6.37 8.54 28.48
CA VAL A 672 -7.77 8.52 27.99
C VAL A 672 -8.30 9.94 27.94
N LYS A 673 -8.33 10.52 26.74
CA LYS A 673 -8.90 11.87 26.53
C LYS A 673 -10.42 11.82 26.48
N VAL A 674 -11.07 12.91 26.90
CA VAL A 674 -12.55 13.03 26.94
C VAL A 674 -13.20 12.70 25.59
N TYR A 675 -12.63 13.15 24.48
CA TYR A 675 -13.20 12.87 23.14
C TYR A 675 -13.09 11.41 22.70
N ARG A 676 -12.23 10.60 23.32
CA ARG A 676 -12.05 9.18 22.96
C ARG A 676 -13.15 8.29 23.55
N VAL A 677 -13.94 8.78 24.49
CA VAL A 677 -15.03 8.01 25.10
C VAL A 677 -16.36 8.51 24.51
N PRO A 678 -17.14 7.69 23.78
CA PRO A 678 -18.32 8.13 23.03
C PRO A 678 -19.34 8.93 23.83
N GLU A 679 -19.61 8.50 25.06
CA GLU A 679 -20.56 9.13 25.96
C GLU A 679 -20.09 10.56 26.33
N PHE A 680 -18.79 10.75 26.50
CA PHE A 680 -18.17 12.03 26.83
C PHE A 680 -17.93 12.90 25.59
N ALA A 681 -17.66 12.31 24.42
CA ALA A 681 -17.65 13.01 23.14
C ALA A 681 -19.03 13.64 22.87
N SER A 682 -20.10 12.90 23.17
CA SER A 682 -21.49 13.38 23.09
C SER A 682 -21.74 14.57 24.01
N LEU A 683 -21.21 14.51 25.24
CA LEU A 683 -21.24 15.61 26.19
C LEU A 683 -20.48 16.85 25.68
N VAL A 684 -19.32 16.67 25.03
CA VAL A 684 -18.58 17.79 24.40
C VAL A 684 -19.44 18.45 23.32
N VAL A 685 -20.04 17.68 22.40
CA VAL A 685 -20.90 18.24 21.34
C VAL A 685 -22.09 18.99 21.94
N ALA A 686 -22.74 18.43 22.97
CA ALA A 686 -23.82 19.10 23.68
C ALA A 686 -23.37 20.43 24.33
N LEU A 687 -22.15 20.51 24.88
CA LEU A 687 -21.58 21.75 25.40
C LEU A 687 -21.28 22.79 24.30
N LEU A 688 -20.84 22.34 23.12
CA LEU A 688 -20.70 23.24 21.97
C LEU A 688 -22.05 23.84 21.58
N LEU A 689 -23.11 23.02 21.53
CA LEU A 689 -24.48 23.47 21.27
C LEU A 689 -25.04 24.36 22.40
N LEU A 690 -24.70 24.07 23.66
CA LEU A 690 -25.06 24.90 24.81
C LEU A 690 -24.59 26.35 24.63
N SER A 691 -23.39 26.56 24.08
CA SER A 691 -22.86 27.90 23.80
C SER A 691 -23.80 28.72 22.90
N ILE A 692 -24.46 28.08 21.93
CA ILE A 692 -25.41 28.73 21.02
C ILE A 692 -26.66 29.14 21.80
N THR A 693 -27.19 28.26 22.65
CA THR A 693 -28.36 28.60 23.49
C THR A 693 -28.07 29.75 24.45
N LEU A 694 -26.87 29.78 25.06
CA LEU A 694 -26.47 30.80 26.02
C LEU A 694 -26.23 32.18 25.39
N PHE A 695 -25.65 32.23 24.18
CA PHE A 695 -25.17 33.48 23.59
C PHE A 695 -25.99 33.99 22.40
N VAL A 696 -26.68 33.12 21.68
CA VAL A 696 -27.49 33.45 20.49
C VAL A 696 -28.97 33.52 20.85
N VAL A 697 -29.54 32.45 21.43
CA VAL A 697 -30.98 32.39 21.77
C VAL A 697 -31.30 33.36 22.92
N ARG A 698 -30.44 33.43 23.95
CA ARG A 698 -30.56 34.35 25.10
C ARG A 698 -31.92 34.27 25.81
N LYS A 699 -32.47 33.06 25.93
CA LYS A 699 -33.71 32.80 26.67
C LYS A 699 -33.40 31.95 27.91
N PRO A 700 -33.63 32.48 29.13
CA PRO A 700 -33.16 31.83 30.34
C PRO A 700 -33.78 30.45 30.55
N VAL A 701 -35.08 30.30 30.26
CA VAL A 701 -35.79 29.01 30.39
C VAL A 701 -35.17 27.93 29.51
N ILE A 702 -34.93 28.22 28.23
CA ILE A 702 -34.30 27.26 27.29
C ILE A 702 -32.88 26.92 27.75
N SER A 703 -32.08 27.93 28.14
CA SER A 703 -30.71 27.70 28.60
C SER A 703 -30.66 26.86 29.88
N PHE A 704 -31.59 27.06 30.81
CA PHE A 704 -31.70 26.24 32.02
C PHE A 704 -32.11 24.80 31.71
N ILE A 705 -33.10 24.60 30.82
CA ILE A 705 -33.51 23.25 30.40
C ILE A 705 -32.32 22.53 29.74
N ASN A 706 -31.64 23.16 28.80
CA ASN A 706 -30.51 22.55 28.11
C ASN A 706 -29.36 22.21 29.09
N LEU A 707 -29.01 23.13 29.99
CA LEU A 707 -28.00 22.88 31.02
C LEU A 707 -28.41 21.76 31.99
N ALA A 708 -29.70 21.68 32.36
CA ALA A 708 -30.22 20.62 33.21
C ALA A 708 -30.14 19.24 32.53
N VAL A 709 -30.46 19.16 31.24
CA VAL A 709 -30.33 17.92 30.45
C VAL A 709 -28.87 17.46 30.41
N ILE A 710 -27.92 18.36 30.12
CA ILE A 710 -26.48 18.05 30.11
C ILE A 710 -25.99 17.58 31.49
N THR A 711 -26.41 18.27 32.55
CA THR A 711 -26.01 17.93 33.92
C THR A 711 -26.59 16.58 34.35
N ALA A 712 -27.85 16.30 34.03
CA ALA A 712 -28.49 15.03 34.34
C ALA A 712 -27.81 13.87 33.61
N TYR A 713 -27.52 14.03 32.32
CA TYR A 713 -26.80 13.03 31.53
C TYR A 713 -25.41 12.72 32.11
N PHE A 714 -24.64 13.75 32.46
CA PHE A 714 -23.33 13.57 33.10
C PHE A 714 -23.42 12.75 34.40
N LEU A 715 -24.42 13.01 35.24
CA LEU A 715 -24.63 12.26 36.49
C LEU A 715 -25.05 10.80 36.27
N ILE A 716 -25.63 10.48 35.11
CA ILE A 716 -26.00 9.11 34.74
C ILE A 716 -24.79 8.35 34.19
N VAL A 717 -23.97 8.99 33.37
CA VAL A 717 -22.81 8.35 32.71
C VAL A 717 -21.63 8.17 33.68
N LEU A 718 -21.36 9.15 34.54
CA LEU A 718 -20.18 9.15 35.41
C LEU A 718 -20.03 7.87 36.28
N PRO A 719 -21.10 7.33 36.90
CA PRO A 719 -21.00 6.11 37.70
C PRO A 719 -20.89 4.81 36.88
N GLY A 720 -21.13 4.84 35.56
CA GLY A 720 -21.19 3.65 34.71
C GLY A 720 -19.92 3.36 33.91
N ILE A 721 -18.77 3.90 34.32
CA ILE A 721 -17.50 3.84 33.56
C ILE A 721 -16.73 2.50 33.78
N ASP A 722 -17.32 1.54 34.48
CA ASP A 722 -16.67 0.25 34.79
C ASP A 722 -16.19 -0.52 33.54
N THR A 723 -16.85 -0.28 32.39
CA THR A 723 -16.41 -0.75 31.08
C THR A 723 -16.12 0.42 30.14
N LEU A 724 -14.87 0.59 29.75
CA LEU A 724 -14.42 1.64 28.86
C LEU A 724 -14.56 1.21 27.40
N ASN A 725 -15.42 1.90 26.65
CA ASN A 725 -15.49 1.82 25.19
C ASN A 725 -14.64 2.94 24.59
N LEU A 726 -13.41 2.63 24.16
CA LEU A 726 -12.45 3.61 23.71
C LEU A 726 -12.44 3.70 22.18
N PHE A 727 -12.83 4.87 21.67
CA PHE A 727 -12.67 5.25 20.27
C PHE A 727 -11.21 5.64 19.99
N VAL A 728 -10.53 4.79 19.23
CA VAL A 728 -9.11 5.00 18.88
C VAL A 728 -8.98 5.92 17.68
N GLN A 729 -9.62 5.57 16.56
CA GLN A 729 -9.60 6.32 15.30
C GLN A 729 -10.84 6.04 14.45
N GLY A 730 -11.22 6.97 13.56
CA GLY A 730 -12.31 6.73 12.61
C GLY A 730 -12.02 5.52 11.71
N GLY A 731 -12.97 4.58 11.66
CA GLY A 731 -12.83 3.33 10.92
C GLY A 731 -12.02 2.23 11.60
N SER A 732 -11.59 2.41 12.87
CA SER A 732 -11.07 1.32 13.69
C SER A 732 -12.17 0.75 14.59
N PRO A 733 -12.09 -0.53 15.00
CA PRO A 733 -12.97 -1.08 16.03
C PRO A 733 -12.82 -0.30 17.34
N MET A 734 -13.86 -0.39 18.17
CA MET A 734 -13.83 0.15 19.53
C MET A 734 -13.11 -0.82 20.45
N LEU A 735 -12.19 -0.28 21.25
CA LEU A 735 -11.51 -1.08 22.26
C LEU A 735 -12.36 -1.14 23.52
N ARG A 736 -12.76 -2.34 23.94
CA ARG A 736 -13.60 -2.55 25.13
C ARG A 736 -12.76 -3.15 26.26
N ILE A 737 -12.65 -2.44 27.38
CA ILE A 737 -11.82 -2.87 28.51
C ILE A 737 -12.55 -2.62 29.82
N SER A 738 -12.53 -3.59 30.72
CA SER A 738 -13.02 -3.39 32.09
C SER A 738 -11.93 -2.70 32.92
N ILE A 739 -12.28 -1.63 33.62
CA ILE A 739 -11.32 -0.81 34.37
C ILE A 739 -11.81 -0.54 35.79
N GLU A 740 -10.90 -0.26 36.72
CA GLU A 740 -11.24 0.36 37.99
C GLU A 740 -11.34 1.89 37.82
N PRO A 741 -12.56 2.48 37.80
CA PRO A 741 -12.73 3.86 37.35
C PRO A 741 -12.08 4.86 38.31
N SER A 742 -11.06 5.56 37.81
CA SER A 742 -10.43 6.67 38.52
C SER A 742 -10.51 7.98 37.73
N VAL A 743 -11.53 8.79 38.02
CA VAL A 743 -11.78 10.04 37.26
C VAL A 743 -10.76 11.11 37.64
N ASN A 744 -10.25 11.83 36.63
CA ASN A 744 -9.31 12.92 36.84
C ASN A 744 -9.99 14.11 37.54
N ALA A 745 -9.45 14.55 38.66
CA ALA A 745 -10.00 15.66 39.44
C ALA A 745 -10.06 16.98 38.65
N LEU A 746 -9.08 17.23 37.77
CA LEU A 746 -9.02 18.44 36.95
C LEU A 746 -10.17 18.50 35.94
N PHE A 747 -10.55 17.36 35.36
CA PHE A 747 -11.73 17.23 34.51
C PHE A 747 -13.02 17.60 35.26
N LEU A 748 -13.22 17.06 36.46
CA LEU A 748 -14.38 17.38 37.28
C LEU A 748 -14.45 18.87 37.64
N ILE A 749 -13.32 19.47 38.00
CA ILE A 749 -13.23 20.90 38.33
C ILE A 749 -13.59 21.77 37.12
N VAL A 750 -13.07 21.46 35.94
CA VAL A 750 -13.36 22.22 34.71
C VAL A 750 -14.83 22.08 34.33
N PHE A 751 -15.38 20.86 34.36
CA PHE A 751 -16.79 20.62 34.04
C PHE A 751 -17.74 21.31 35.03
N ALA A 752 -17.49 21.21 36.34
CA ALA A 752 -18.23 21.95 37.36
C ALA A 752 -18.13 23.47 37.17
N GLY A 753 -16.95 23.96 36.77
CA GLY A 753 -16.71 25.34 36.39
C GLY A 753 -17.60 25.78 35.22
N ILE A 754 -17.69 24.99 34.15
CA ILE A 754 -18.57 25.25 33.00
C ILE A 754 -20.03 25.38 33.45
N ILE A 755 -20.52 24.48 34.30
CA ILE A 755 -21.89 24.53 34.83
C ILE A 755 -22.11 25.80 35.66
N ALA A 756 -21.26 26.06 36.65
CA ALA A 756 -21.40 27.20 37.55
C ALA A 756 -21.38 28.54 36.81
N LEU A 757 -20.46 28.69 35.85
CA LEU A 757 -20.35 29.88 35.02
C LEU A 757 -21.53 30.02 34.05
N SER A 758 -22.08 28.92 33.55
CA SER A 758 -23.29 28.91 32.72
C SER A 758 -24.50 29.39 33.52
N VAL A 759 -24.70 28.89 34.75
CA VAL A 759 -25.77 29.36 35.64
C VAL A 759 -25.62 30.86 35.94
N LEU A 760 -24.41 31.29 36.30
CA LEU A 760 -24.12 32.68 36.60
C LEU A 760 -24.36 33.59 35.38
N TRP A 761 -24.00 33.13 34.18
CA TRP A 761 -24.32 33.83 32.92
C TRP A 761 -25.83 33.99 32.72
N ILE A 762 -26.60 32.91 32.88
CA ILE A 762 -28.05 32.94 32.69
C ILE A 762 -28.70 33.95 33.64
N LEU A 763 -28.32 33.94 34.92
CA LEU A 763 -28.83 34.87 35.94
C LEU A 763 -28.47 36.33 35.64
N LEU A 764 -27.23 36.62 35.23
CA LEU A 764 -26.79 37.98 34.88
C LEU A 764 -27.47 38.49 33.60
N SER A 765 -27.69 37.60 32.62
CA SER A 765 -28.39 37.95 31.38
C SER A 765 -29.85 38.32 31.64
N HIS A 766 -30.49 37.66 32.62
CA HIS A 766 -31.87 37.95 33.01
C HIS A 766 -32.00 39.30 33.72
N LYS A 767 -31.10 39.64 34.64
CA LYS A 767 -31.11 40.93 35.35
C LYS A 767 -30.93 42.16 34.44
N LYS A 768 -30.28 42.03 33.29
CA LYS A 768 -30.16 43.13 32.31
C LYS A 768 -31.39 43.32 31.42
N GLY A 769 -32.27 42.32 31.34
CA GLY A 769 -33.52 42.39 30.57
C GLY A 769 -34.70 43.02 31.32
N SER A 770 -34.55 43.38 32.61
CA SER A 770 -35.62 44.02 33.41
C SER A 770 -35.54 45.55 33.43
N VAL A 771 -34.67 46.16 32.60
CA VAL A 771 -34.61 47.61 32.40
C VAL A 771 -34.66 47.85 30.90
N VAL A 772 -35.81 48.36 30.44
CA VAL A 772 -36.24 48.59 29.06
C VAL A 772 -36.82 47.35 28.36
N GLU A 773 -38.10 47.09 28.64
CA GLU A 773 -39.07 46.72 27.60
C GLU A 773 -39.44 47.96 26.78
#